data_AF-A0A1X9NGP8-F1
#
_entry.id   AF-A0A1X9NGP8-F1
#
_cell.length_a   1.000
_cell.length_b   1.000
_cell.length_c   1.000
_cell.angle_alpha   90.00
_cell.angle_beta   90.00
_cell.angle_gamma   90.00
#
_symmetry.space_group_name_H-M   'P 1'
#
loop_
_entity.id
_entity.type
_entity.pdbx_description
1 polymer ?
#
loop_
_entity_poly.entity_id
_entity_poly.type
_entity_poly.pdbx_seq_one_letter_code
_entity_poly.pdbx_strand_id
1 'polypeptide(L)'
;MDSNTQQSNTTDLVLVGGGHSHLAVIKQLGMNPVAGLRVTVISKDSHTPYSGMMPGLVAGHYQHDEAHIDLRRLCQFAQVRFFQSEVTHIDLDQQQVHCQGRSPVRYDWLSINIGSQPAIDSIPGAHSCGIAVKPIDRFLSHWQQTVPQLSPASKVAIVGGGAASAEVALACQYQWQQCNGSDNSPEFTLYCGSDEILPSHNRRTRKTMTALLKQRGITLKVQHKVTGAEQSDGHYQLHFDKTESQTADEIIWAIHAGSPQWPQKTGLACDAQGFISVNSYLQSPSHPNVFAAGDIADFSQQPLAKSGVYAVRAGKHLSNNLRRSVMGQALLPYRPQRQFLSLLMTGDKQAIASRGPFSVTGKWLWRWKDKIDRAFMDQYQQLPTATAATATAHDESTMRCGGCGAKVGHQILHRVMAQLNITDSPDTPIGLNAPDDAAVMTPPANKQWLQTVDYFRAFIDDPYLLGRIATNHCLSDIYAMGATPHSALAIATIPYASETLVEDTLLQLMSGAVDSLNQQNTALIGGHSSEGAELGFGLSVNGIADPGRLLTKGNLQSGQALILTKPLGTGTLLAANMQGQAEGRWIDQAIQHMLISNQQAADIIYQHGATACTDITGFGLLGHLLEMLKPTNCGASLELHQLPVLNGAAECARNGWLSSLHPDNVKAEQWLSHAEAFKQHSHYPLLFDPQTAGGLLAAINTEQSEPCLQALQQSDCPDAAIIGYIDNSNLITLTSTTTSLGKND
;
A
#
# COMPACT_ATOMS: atom_id res chain seq x y z
N MET A 1 28.16 20.38 38.10
CA MET A 1 27.75 19.02 38.50
C MET A 1 26.42 19.22 39.23
N ASP A 2 25.24 19.14 38.62
CA ASP A 2 24.84 18.37 37.44
C ASP A 2 23.80 19.18 36.63
N SER A 3 24.22 19.71 35.48
CA SER A 3 23.29 20.09 34.43
C SER A 3 22.96 18.80 33.68
N ASN A 4 21.85 18.17 34.06
CA ASN A 4 21.27 17.07 33.32
C ASN A 4 20.88 17.62 31.93
N THR A 5 21.81 17.53 30.98
CA THR A 5 21.53 17.51 29.55
C THR A 5 20.67 16.26 29.30
N GLN A 6 19.35 16.39 29.50
CA GLN A 6 18.42 15.48 28.89
C GLN A 6 18.55 15.69 27.38
N GLN A 7 19.47 14.95 26.76
CA GLN A 7 19.28 14.50 25.39
C GLN A 7 17.82 14.08 25.31
N SER A 8 17.04 14.72 24.44
CA SER A 8 15.71 14.26 24.10
C SER A 8 15.88 12.84 23.52
N ASN A 9 15.84 11.83 24.39
CA ASN A 9 15.99 10.43 24.01
C ASN A 9 14.86 10.11 23.04
N THR A 10 15.22 10.05 21.76
CA THR A 10 14.25 9.80 20.72
C THR A 10 13.85 8.34 20.82
N THR A 11 12.55 8.09 21.02
CA THR A 11 11.96 6.78 21.29
C THR A 11 11.17 6.30 20.06
N ASP A 12 11.22 5.01 19.74
CA ASP A 12 10.47 4.37 18.67
C ASP A 12 9.19 3.70 19.18
N LEU A 13 8.05 4.09 18.60
CA LEU A 13 6.78 3.40 18.75
C LEU A 13 6.37 2.75 17.42
N VAL A 14 6.21 1.43 17.41
CA VAL A 14 5.69 0.68 16.26
C VAL A 14 4.24 0.28 16.50
N LEU A 15 3.36 0.64 15.58
CA LEU A 15 1.95 0.26 15.54
C LEU A 15 1.74 -0.81 14.45
N VAL A 16 1.51 -2.05 14.85
CA VAL A 16 1.23 -3.16 13.92
C VAL A 16 -0.27 -3.26 13.66
N GLY A 17 -0.69 -2.99 12.42
CA GLY A 17 -2.05 -3.05 11.91
C GLY A 17 -2.80 -1.72 11.97
N GLY A 18 -3.65 -1.47 10.97
CA GLY A 18 -4.52 -0.30 10.85
C GLY A 18 -5.85 -0.36 11.60
N GLY A 19 -6.03 -1.28 12.57
CA GLY A 19 -7.33 -1.50 13.20
C GLY A 19 -7.88 -0.28 13.95
N HIS A 20 -9.19 -0.26 14.22
CA HIS A 20 -9.92 0.87 14.83
C HIS A 20 -9.25 1.56 16.02
N SER A 21 -8.64 0.80 16.95
CA SER A 21 -7.95 1.39 18.10
C SER A 21 -6.72 2.22 17.70
N HIS A 22 -5.96 1.79 16.68
CA HIS A 22 -4.78 2.49 16.17
C HIS A 22 -5.15 3.73 15.37
N LEU A 23 -6.28 3.71 14.64
CA LEU A 23 -6.78 4.92 13.97
C LEU A 23 -6.95 6.08 14.97
N ALA A 24 -7.49 5.79 16.16
CA ALA A 24 -7.59 6.77 17.23
C ALA A 24 -6.22 7.21 17.77
N VAL A 25 -5.26 6.28 17.90
CA VAL A 25 -3.88 6.60 18.31
C VAL A 25 -3.22 7.55 17.34
N ILE A 26 -3.24 7.23 16.03
CA ILE A 26 -2.60 8.03 14.98
C ILE A 26 -3.25 9.42 14.92
N LYS A 27 -4.58 9.49 14.93
CA LYS A 27 -5.29 10.78 14.96
C LYS A 27 -4.92 11.63 16.18
N GLN A 28 -4.86 11.02 17.37
CA GLN A 28 -4.47 11.71 18.61
C GLN A 28 -3.03 12.22 18.58
N LEU A 29 -2.11 11.47 17.95
CA LEU A 29 -0.72 11.89 17.77
C LEU A 29 -0.64 13.09 16.81
N GLY A 30 -1.38 13.10 15.71
CA GLY A 30 -1.43 14.26 14.80
C GLY A 30 -2.04 15.52 15.43
N MET A 31 -3.01 15.34 16.33
CA MET A 31 -3.60 16.47 17.09
C MET A 31 -2.74 16.95 18.26
N ASN A 32 -1.91 16.07 18.82
CA ASN A 32 -1.09 16.34 20.00
C ASN A 32 0.24 15.56 19.86
N PRO A 33 1.22 16.04 19.11
CA PRO A 33 2.48 15.31 18.94
C PRO A 33 3.20 15.09 20.28
N VAL A 34 4.08 14.08 20.32
CA VAL A 34 4.96 13.82 21.47
C VAL A 34 6.39 14.14 21.03
N ALA A 35 7.05 15.09 21.70
CA ALA A 35 8.42 15.44 21.39
C ALA A 35 9.35 14.24 21.57
N GLY A 36 10.25 14.02 20.61
CA GLY A 36 11.18 12.89 20.62
C GLY A 36 10.53 11.53 20.36
N LEU A 37 9.27 11.44 19.93
CA LEU A 37 8.64 10.16 19.57
C LEU A 37 8.63 9.97 18.05
N ARG A 38 9.38 8.99 17.57
CA ARG A 38 9.29 8.52 16.18
C ARG A 38 8.28 7.38 16.12
N VAL A 39 7.30 7.49 15.22
CA VAL A 39 6.19 6.52 15.12
C VAL A 39 6.20 5.87 13.75
N THR A 40 6.05 4.55 13.72
CA THR A 40 5.87 3.77 12.49
C THR A 40 4.60 2.96 12.56
N VAL A 41 3.77 3.05 11.54
CA VAL A 41 2.62 2.19 11.32
C VAL A 41 2.99 1.14 10.29
N ILE A 42 2.85 -0.14 10.63
CA ILE A 42 3.08 -1.26 9.71
C ILE A 42 1.74 -1.93 9.45
N SER A 43 1.26 -1.90 8.21
CA SER A 43 -0.01 -2.52 7.82
C SER A 43 0.09 -3.06 6.40
N LYS A 44 -0.50 -4.22 6.13
CA LYS A 44 -0.62 -4.74 4.76
C LYS A 44 -1.55 -3.88 3.89
N ASP A 45 -2.59 -3.33 4.51
CA ASP A 45 -3.63 -2.54 3.85
C ASP A 45 -3.40 -1.04 4.13
N SER A 46 -3.40 -0.23 3.08
CA SER A 46 -3.40 1.24 3.16
C SER A 46 -4.82 1.80 3.31
N HIS A 47 -5.84 1.03 2.92
CA HIS A 47 -7.25 1.35 3.06
C HIS A 47 -7.86 0.36 4.04
N THR A 48 -8.21 0.83 5.23
CA THR A 48 -8.81 -0.04 6.25
C THR A 48 -10.34 -0.01 6.15
N PRO A 49 -11.00 -1.14 5.88
CA PRO A 49 -12.45 -1.20 5.81
C PRO A 49 -13.09 -0.94 7.19
N TYR A 50 -14.11 -0.08 7.21
CA TYR A 50 -14.95 0.09 8.39
C TYR A 50 -16.04 -0.99 8.42
N SER A 51 -15.80 -2.04 9.22
CA SER A 51 -16.68 -3.22 9.28
C SER A 51 -18.13 -2.91 9.64
N GLY A 52 -18.40 -1.78 10.31
CA GLY A 52 -19.76 -1.31 10.61
C GLY A 52 -20.60 -0.98 9.37
N MET A 53 -19.95 -0.58 8.26
CA MET A 53 -20.60 -0.25 6.99
C MET A 53 -20.55 -1.40 5.97
N MET A 54 -19.80 -2.47 6.25
CA MET A 54 -19.59 -3.58 5.31
C MET A 54 -20.90 -4.18 4.77
N PRO A 55 -21.94 -4.50 5.58
CA PRO A 55 -23.18 -5.03 5.01
C PRO A 55 -23.89 -4.05 4.07
N GLY A 56 -23.70 -2.74 4.28
CA GLY A 56 -24.23 -1.71 3.38
C GLY A 56 -23.45 -1.60 2.09
N LEU A 57 -22.13 -1.78 2.16
CA LEU A 57 -21.25 -1.81 1.00
C LEU A 57 -21.56 -3.04 0.12
N VAL A 58 -21.73 -4.22 0.72
CA VAL A 58 -22.20 -5.44 0.02
C VAL A 58 -23.56 -5.17 -0.65
N ALA A 59 -24.50 -4.56 0.06
CA ALA A 59 -25.83 -4.26 -0.48
C ALA A 59 -25.85 -3.13 -1.53
N GLY A 60 -24.72 -2.49 -1.84
CA GLY A 60 -24.62 -1.39 -2.82
C GLY A 60 -25.09 -0.03 -2.29
N HIS A 61 -25.15 0.18 -0.98
CA HIS A 61 -25.58 1.44 -0.36
C HIS A 61 -24.46 2.47 -0.19
N TYR A 62 -23.22 2.03 -0.30
CA TYR A 62 -22.01 2.84 -0.13
C TYR A 62 -21.05 2.59 -1.29
N GLN A 63 -20.30 3.61 -1.67
CA GLN A 63 -19.10 3.47 -2.50
C GLN A 63 -17.92 2.99 -1.64
N HIS A 64 -16.87 2.51 -2.30
CA HIS A 64 -15.64 2.07 -1.64
C HIS A 64 -15.11 3.14 -0.67
N ASP A 65 -14.92 4.36 -1.15
CA ASP A 65 -14.26 5.43 -0.40
C ASP A 65 -15.12 5.96 0.77
N GLU A 66 -16.44 5.73 0.74
CA GLU A 66 -17.34 6.05 1.85
C GLU A 66 -17.19 5.09 3.04
N ALA A 67 -16.64 3.88 2.82
CA ALA A 67 -16.57 2.80 3.80
C ALA A 67 -15.13 2.38 4.15
N HIS A 68 -14.12 2.98 3.53
CA HIS A 68 -12.70 2.72 3.80
C HIS A 68 -12.02 3.96 4.36
N ILE A 69 -11.14 3.72 5.33
CA ILE A 69 -10.31 4.75 5.95
C ILE A 69 -8.95 4.71 5.30
N ASP A 70 -8.55 5.82 4.67
CA ASP A 70 -7.23 6.02 4.09
C ASP A 70 -6.20 6.18 5.22
N LEU A 71 -5.50 5.07 5.52
CA LEU A 71 -4.51 5.01 6.58
C LEU A 71 -3.26 5.79 6.20
N ARG A 72 -2.88 5.85 4.91
CA ARG A 72 -1.72 6.61 4.44
C ARG A 72 -1.95 8.10 4.68
N ARG A 73 -3.11 8.63 4.28
CA ARG A 73 -3.49 10.03 4.52
C ARG A 73 -3.58 10.34 6.01
N LEU A 74 -4.13 9.43 6.83
CA LEU A 74 -4.15 9.60 8.29
C LEU A 74 -2.73 9.64 8.88
N CYS A 75 -1.82 8.77 8.40
CA CYS A 75 -0.44 8.75 8.85
C CYS A 75 0.29 10.04 8.46
N GLN A 76 0.07 10.52 7.25
CA GLN A 76 0.64 11.78 6.77
C GLN A 76 0.17 12.97 7.60
N PHE A 77 -1.13 13.07 7.86
CA PHE A 77 -1.69 14.09 8.76
C PHE A 77 -1.00 14.07 10.13
N ALA A 78 -0.70 12.88 10.65
CA ALA A 78 -0.05 12.71 11.95
C ALA A 78 1.48 12.79 11.91
N GLN A 79 2.09 12.98 10.73
CA GLN A 79 3.54 12.93 10.52
C GLN A 79 4.17 11.65 11.07
N VAL A 80 3.49 10.51 10.88
CA VAL A 80 3.98 9.18 11.26
C VAL A 80 4.35 8.38 10.02
N ARG A 81 5.40 7.57 10.12
CA ARG A 81 5.85 6.74 9.00
C ARG A 81 4.83 5.66 8.72
N PHE A 82 4.55 5.38 7.45
CA PHE A 82 3.66 4.30 7.03
C PHE A 82 4.42 3.29 6.18
N PHE A 83 4.57 2.07 6.69
CA PHE A 83 5.20 0.95 6.00
C PHE A 83 4.12 -0.02 5.56
N GLN A 84 3.86 -0.05 4.25
CA GLN A 84 2.92 -1.00 3.67
C GLN A 84 3.59 -2.37 3.56
N SER A 85 3.41 -3.22 4.56
CA SER A 85 4.04 -4.54 4.62
C SER A 85 3.29 -5.49 5.57
N GLU A 86 3.45 -6.79 5.34
CA GLU A 86 2.90 -7.84 6.19
C GLU A 86 3.90 -8.23 7.29
N VAL A 87 3.47 -8.18 8.54
CA VAL A 87 4.24 -8.66 9.69
C VAL A 87 4.14 -10.17 9.77
N THR A 88 5.27 -10.86 9.75
CA THR A 88 5.35 -12.33 9.79
C THR A 88 5.78 -12.85 11.16
N HIS A 89 6.60 -12.08 11.88
CA HIS A 89 7.14 -12.44 13.18
C HIS A 89 7.50 -11.19 13.99
N ILE A 90 7.54 -11.33 15.32
CA ILE A 90 8.06 -10.29 16.22
C ILE A 90 9.04 -10.99 17.16
N ASP A 91 10.29 -10.53 17.12
CA ASP A 91 11.33 -10.91 18.05
C ASP A 91 11.25 -9.95 19.26
N LEU A 92 10.79 -10.48 20.39
CA LEU A 92 10.61 -9.71 21.62
C LEU A 92 11.93 -9.48 22.37
N ASP A 93 12.92 -10.36 22.18
CA ASP A 93 14.22 -10.27 22.84
C ASP A 93 15.08 -9.20 22.17
N GLN A 94 15.07 -9.15 20.84
CA GLN A 94 15.77 -8.12 20.05
C GLN A 94 14.93 -6.85 19.83
N GLN A 95 13.65 -6.87 20.20
CA GLN A 95 12.68 -5.80 19.98
C GLN A 95 12.58 -5.38 18.51
N GLN A 96 12.36 -6.38 17.64
CA GLN A 96 12.26 -6.21 16.20
C GLN A 96 10.95 -6.77 15.66
N VAL A 97 10.34 -6.04 14.73
CA VAL A 97 9.21 -6.50 13.92
C VAL A 97 9.74 -6.96 12.57
N HIS A 98 9.57 -8.24 12.26
CA HIS A 98 9.94 -8.82 10.98
C HIS A 98 8.78 -8.68 10.00
N CYS A 99 9.09 -8.10 8.85
CA CYS A 99 8.14 -7.85 7.78
C CYS A 99 8.55 -8.63 6.54
N GLN A 100 7.58 -9.01 5.70
CA GLN A 100 7.87 -9.69 4.45
C GLN A 100 8.69 -8.78 3.51
N GLY A 101 9.82 -9.30 3.03
CA GLY A 101 10.60 -8.69 1.94
C GLY A 101 11.32 -7.39 2.31
N ARG A 102 11.67 -7.17 3.59
CA ARG A 102 12.49 -6.03 4.04
C ARG A 102 13.25 -6.33 5.33
N SER A 103 14.22 -5.47 5.66
CA SER A 103 14.97 -5.53 6.92
C SER A 103 14.06 -5.29 8.15
N PRO A 104 14.28 -5.97 9.29
CA PRO A 104 13.44 -5.84 10.49
C PRO A 104 13.37 -4.41 11.01
N VAL A 105 12.23 -4.05 11.58
CA VAL A 105 11.96 -2.71 12.13
C VAL A 105 12.11 -2.75 13.66
N ARG A 106 13.07 -2.01 14.21
CA ARG A 106 13.23 -1.88 15.67
C ARG A 106 12.03 -1.19 16.32
N TYR A 107 11.81 -1.43 17.60
CA TYR A 107 10.89 -0.66 18.43
C TYR A 107 11.40 -0.55 19.87
N ASP A 108 11.04 0.53 20.57
CA ASP A 108 11.13 0.59 22.03
C ASP A 108 9.77 0.25 22.66
N TRP A 109 8.70 0.73 22.03
CA TRP A 109 7.29 0.41 22.35
C TRP A 109 6.58 -0.20 21.16
N LEU A 110 5.76 -1.22 21.42
CA LEU A 110 5.00 -1.92 20.39
C LEU A 110 3.52 -1.91 20.74
N SER A 111 2.66 -1.71 19.75
CA SER A 111 1.21 -1.90 19.88
C SER A 111 0.68 -2.73 18.72
N ILE A 112 -0.12 -3.77 19.02
CA ILE A 112 -0.65 -4.71 18.03
C ILE A 112 -2.18 -4.58 17.94
N ASN A 113 -2.70 -4.30 16.75
CA ASN A 113 -4.12 -4.15 16.47
C ASN A 113 -4.42 -4.51 15.00
N ILE A 114 -4.24 -5.80 14.71
CA ILE A 114 -4.43 -6.42 13.40
C ILE A 114 -5.85 -6.95 13.18
N GLY A 115 -6.74 -6.77 14.15
CA GLY A 115 -8.08 -7.37 14.14
C GLY A 115 -8.05 -8.89 14.33
N SER A 116 -9.13 -9.56 13.94
CA SER A 116 -9.24 -11.02 13.93
C SER A 116 -9.46 -11.53 12.50
N GLN A 117 -9.10 -12.79 12.26
CA GLN A 117 -9.47 -13.50 11.04
C GLN A 117 -10.65 -14.44 11.29
N PRO A 118 -11.37 -14.90 10.27
CA PRO A 118 -12.32 -16.00 10.44
C PRO A 118 -11.55 -17.28 10.77
N ALA A 119 -12.08 -18.13 11.65
CA ALA A 119 -11.43 -19.38 12.07
C ALA A 119 -11.53 -20.48 11.00
N ILE A 120 -11.13 -20.19 9.76
CA ILE A 120 -11.26 -21.10 8.60
C ILE A 120 -10.47 -22.38 8.84
N ASP A 121 -9.30 -22.28 9.48
CA ASP A 121 -8.45 -23.42 9.87
C ASP A 121 -9.18 -24.48 10.72
N SER A 122 -10.28 -24.09 11.39
CA SER A 122 -11.09 -25.00 12.21
C SER A 122 -12.01 -25.90 11.40
N ILE A 123 -12.16 -25.65 10.09
CA ILE A 123 -13.05 -26.38 9.18
C ILE A 123 -12.21 -26.95 8.03
N PRO A 124 -11.95 -28.27 8.02
CA PRO A 124 -11.29 -28.95 6.90
C PRO A 124 -11.86 -28.56 5.54
N GLY A 125 -10.97 -28.17 4.61
CA GLY A 125 -11.30 -27.79 3.23
C GLY A 125 -11.95 -26.41 3.02
N ALA A 126 -12.23 -25.66 4.08
CA ALA A 126 -12.85 -24.32 3.96
C ALA A 126 -11.96 -23.28 3.24
N HIS A 127 -10.63 -23.45 3.22
CA HIS A 127 -9.71 -22.58 2.47
C HIS A 127 -9.86 -22.71 0.95
N SER A 128 -10.18 -23.92 0.48
CA SER A 128 -10.32 -24.23 -0.95
C SER A 128 -11.76 -24.09 -1.45
N CYS A 129 -12.74 -23.92 -0.56
CA CYS A 129 -14.15 -23.93 -0.91
C CYS A 129 -14.83 -22.64 -0.47
N GLY A 130 -15.23 -21.80 -1.43
CA GLY A 130 -15.92 -20.54 -1.16
C GLY A 130 -15.02 -19.40 -0.65
N ILE A 131 -15.64 -18.40 -0.03
CA ILE A 131 -15.00 -17.15 0.38
C ILE A 131 -15.35 -16.79 1.83
N ALA A 132 -14.37 -16.30 2.58
CA ALA A 132 -14.63 -15.77 3.93
C ALA A 132 -14.88 -14.27 3.92
N VAL A 133 -15.74 -13.80 4.83
CA VAL A 133 -16.14 -12.37 4.90
C VAL A 133 -15.02 -11.41 5.32
N LYS A 134 -13.87 -11.96 5.75
CA LYS A 134 -12.65 -11.20 6.06
C LYS A 134 -11.45 -11.95 5.45
N PRO A 135 -10.49 -11.27 4.79
CA PRO A 135 -10.43 -9.82 4.55
C PRO A 135 -11.61 -9.29 3.72
N ILE A 136 -12.14 -8.12 4.08
CA ILE A 136 -13.40 -7.58 3.54
C ILE A 136 -13.26 -7.32 2.04
N ASP A 137 -12.14 -6.77 1.59
CA ASP A 137 -11.93 -6.40 0.18
C ASP A 137 -11.95 -7.62 -0.72
N ARG A 138 -11.28 -8.71 -0.28
CA ARG A 138 -11.32 -9.99 -1.00
C ARG A 138 -12.74 -10.53 -1.12
N PHE A 139 -13.53 -10.44 -0.04
CA PHE A 139 -14.94 -10.84 -0.07
C PHE A 139 -15.77 -9.98 -1.03
N LEU A 140 -15.59 -8.66 -0.99
CA LEU A 140 -16.32 -7.74 -1.86
C LEU A 140 -16.00 -7.95 -3.33
N SER A 141 -14.71 -8.05 -3.69
CA SER A 141 -14.29 -8.32 -5.06
C SER A 141 -14.82 -9.66 -5.56
N HIS A 142 -14.72 -10.71 -4.74
CA HIS A 142 -15.29 -12.03 -5.07
C HIS A 142 -16.79 -11.92 -5.31
N TRP A 143 -17.53 -11.34 -4.37
CA TRP A 143 -18.99 -11.26 -4.47
C TRP A 143 -19.47 -10.40 -5.64
N GLN A 144 -18.79 -9.29 -5.95
CA GLN A 144 -19.08 -8.47 -7.13
C GLN A 144 -18.89 -9.24 -8.45
N GLN A 145 -17.93 -10.17 -8.50
CA GLN A 145 -17.70 -11.05 -9.65
C GLN A 145 -18.69 -12.22 -9.69
N THR A 146 -19.07 -12.77 -8.54
CA THR A 146 -19.98 -13.92 -8.43
C THR A 146 -21.43 -13.55 -8.69
N VAL A 147 -21.93 -12.42 -8.16
CA VAL A 147 -23.36 -12.06 -8.25
C VAL A 147 -23.93 -12.08 -9.68
N PRO A 148 -23.25 -11.53 -10.69
CA PRO A 148 -23.72 -11.58 -12.08
C PRO A 148 -23.76 -12.99 -12.69
N GLN A 149 -23.03 -13.94 -12.10
CA GLN A 149 -22.93 -15.32 -12.60
C GLN A 149 -23.96 -16.26 -11.96
N LEU A 150 -24.60 -15.85 -10.85
CA LEU A 150 -25.60 -16.65 -10.16
C LEU A 150 -26.90 -16.74 -10.95
N SER A 151 -27.45 -17.94 -11.04
CA SER A 151 -28.75 -18.21 -11.64
C SER A 151 -29.83 -18.41 -10.57
N PRO A 152 -31.13 -18.33 -10.91
CA PRO A 152 -32.21 -18.72 -10.01
C PRO A 152 -32.10 -20.14 -9.43
N ALA A 153 -31.42 -21.05 -10.13
CA ALA A 153 -31.19 -22.42 -9.67
C ALA A 153 -29.99 -22.55 -8.72
N SER A 154 -29.18 -21.49 -8.60
CA SER A 154 -27.96 -21.53 -7.80
C SER A 154 -28.25 -21.60 -6.31
N LYS A 155 -27.37 -22.25 -5.57
CA LYS A 155 -27.43 -22.45 -4.11
C LYS A 155 -26.29 -21.71 -3.43
N VAL A 156 -26.63 -20.69 -2.66
CA VAL A 156 -25.69 -19.88 -1.89
C VAL A 156 -25.77 -20.26 -0.43
N ALA A 157 -24.71 -20.87 0.09
CA ALA A 157 -24.61 -21.27 1.49
C ALA A 157 -23.86 -20.21 2.30
N ILE A 158 -24.46 -19.72 3.38
CA ILE A 158 -23.81 -18.83 4.35
C ILE A 158 -23.61 -19.61 5.63
N VAL A 159 -22.38 -19.66 6.13
CA VAL A 159 -22.03 -20.43 7.33
C VAL A 159 -21.71 -19.48 8.48
N GLY A 160 -22.51 -19.56 9.55
CA GLY A 160 -22.30 -18.79 10.78
C GLY A 160 -23.60 -18.47 11.53
N GLY A 161 -23.53 -18.37 12.85
CA GLY A 161 -24.68 -18.03 13.72
C GLY A 161 -24.69 -16.60 14.27
N GLY A 162 -23.74 -15.75 13.87
CA GLY A 162 -23.54 -14.42 14.46
C GLY A 162 -24.31 -13.30 13.75
N ALA A 163 -24.09 -12.06 14.19
CA ALA A 163 -24.63 -10.85 13.54
C ALA A 163 -24.15 -10.73 12.10
N ALA A 164 -22.83 -10.88 11.89
CA ALA A 164 -22.21 -10.77 10.58
C ALA A 164 -22.81 -11.74 9.55
N SER A 165 -23.03 -13.01 9.91
CA SER A 165 -23.60 -13.98 8.96
C SER A 165 -25.04 -13.66 8.56
N ALA A 166 -25.85 -13.18 9.50
CA ALA A 166 -27.22 -12.76 9.21
C ALA A 166 -27.27 -11.47 8.36
N GLU A 167 -26.44 -10.47 8.70
CA GLU A 167 -26.37 -9.20 7.94
C GLU A 167 -25.85 -9.42 6.52
N VAL A 168 -24.80 -10.25 6.36
CA VAL A 168 -24.23 -10.60 5.04
C VAL A 168 -25.24 -11.39 4.21
N ALA A 169 -25.93 -12.39 4.79
CA ALA A 169 -26.95 -13.14 4.04
C ALA A 169 -28.04 -12.22 3.49
N LEU A 170 -28.53 -11.27 4.31
CA LEU A 170 -29.53 -10.29 3.88
C LEU A 170 -28.98 -9.28 2.85
N ALA A 171 -27.72 -8.87 2.98
CA ALA A 171 -27.08 -7.96 2.04
C ALA A 171 -26.84 -8.59 0.68
N CYS A 172 -26.30 -9.81 0.64
CA CYS A 172 -26.07 -10.61 -0.56
C CYS A 172 -27.39 -10.89 -1.29
N GLN A 173 -28.42 -11.35 -0.57
CA GLN A 173 -29.75 -11.58 -1.12
C GLN A 173 -30.35 -10.30 -1.71
N TYR A 174 -30.22 -9.18 -1.00
CA TYR A 174 -30.72 -7.89 -1.48
C TYR A 174 -29.98 -7.41 -2.74
N GLN A 175 -28.65 -7.51 -2.77
CA GLN A 175 -27.87 -7.08 -3.93
C GLN A 175 -28.22 -7.91 -5.17
N TRP A 176 -28.36 -9.23 -5.03
CA TRP A 176 -28.82 -10.08 -6.14
C TRP A 176 -30.16 -9.59 -6.69
N GLN A 177 -31.12 -9.24 -5.82
CA GLN A 177 -32.42 -8.72 -6.25
C GLN A 177 -32.33 -7.37 -6.96
N GLN A 178 -31.38 -6.51 -6.59
CA GLN A 178 -31.16 -5.24 -7.29
C GLN A 178 -30.60 -5.46 -8.71
N CYS A 179 -29.76 -6.47 -8.89
CA CYS A 179 -29.16 -6.78 -10.20
C CYS A 179 -30.12 -7.55 -11.12
N ASN A 180 -30.99 -8.42 -10.58
CA ASN A 180 -31.73 -9.42 -11.36
C ASN A 180 -33.26 -9.35 -11.21
N GLY A 181 -33.78 -8.44 -10.38
CA GLY A 181 -35.21 -8.37 -10.04
C GLY A 181 -35.59 -9.29 -8.87
N SER A 182 -36.87 -9.26 -8.48
CA SER A 182 -37.35 -10.00 -7.29
C SER A 182 -37.89 -11.40 -7.58
N ASP A 183 -38.10 -11.74 -8.86
CA ASP A 183 -38.66 -13.02 -9.28
C ASP A 183 -37.57 -14.07 -9.43
N ASN A 184 -37.81 -15.28 -8.91
CA ASN A 184 -36.91 -16.45 -9.01
C ASN A 184 -35.50 -16.21 -8.46
N SER A 185 -35.38 -16.02 -7.13
CA SER A 185 -34.07 -15.87 -6.47
C SER A 185 -33.33 -17.20 -6.30
N PRO A 186 -31.97 -17.18 -6.32
CA PRO A 186 -31.15 -18.29 -5.84
C PRO A 186 -31.59 -18.77 -4.46
N GLU A 187 -31.32 -20.03 -4.16
CA GLU A 187 -31.54 -20.59 -2.83
C GLU A 187 -30.46 -20.08 -1.87
N PHE A 188 -30.82 -19.10 -1.03
CA PHE A 188 -29.95 -18.65 0.06
C PHE A 188 -30.24 -19.48 1.32
N THR A 189 -29.22 -20.19 1.84
CA THR A 189 -29.33 -20.95 3.08
C THR A 189 -28.29 -20.51 4.10
N LEU A 190 -28.74 -20.13 5.30
CA LEU A 190 -27.91 -19.79 6.45
C LEU A 190 -27.81 -21.00 7.40
N TYR A 191 -26.61 -21.57 7.53
CA TYR A 191 -26.32 -22.68 8.44
C TYR A 191 -25.75 -22.18 9.76
N CYS A 192 -26.37 -22.60 10.85
CA CYS A 192 -26.03 -22.25 12.21
C CYS A 192 -25.85 -23.52 13.05
N GLY A 193 -24.68 -23.66 13.69
CA GLY A 193 -24.39 -24.82 14.53
C GLY A 193 -25.11 -24.83 15.89
N SER A 194 -25.68 -23.71 16.33
CA SER A 194 -26.43 -23.60 17.58
C SER A 194 -27.94 -23.71 17.37
N ASP A 195 -28.69 -23.86 18.46
CA ASP A 195 -30.16 -23.96 18.46
C ASP A 195 -30.85 -22.68 17.94
N GLU A 196 -30.20 -21.53 18.13
CA GLU A 196 -30.69 -20.22 17.70
C GLU A 196 -29.54 -19.39 17.11
N ILE A 197 -29.89 -18.47 16.19
CA ILE A 197 -28.97 -17.44 15.68
C ILE A 197 -28.83 -16.27 16.65
N LEU A 198 -27.79 -15.45 16.46
CA LEU A 198 -27.49 -14.26 17.26
C LEU A 198 -27.42 -14.57 18.77
N PRO A 199 -26.57 -15.52 19.21
CA PRO A 199 -26.54 -15.97 20.62
C PRO A 199 -26.22 -14.83 21.60
N SER A 200 -25.52 -13.78 21.15
CA SER A 200 -25.19 -12.59 21.93
C SER A 200 -26.31 -11.54 22.00
N HIS A 201 -27.49 -11.81 21.44
CA HIS A 201 -28.63 -10.89 21.42
C HIS A 201 -29.86 -11.46 22.13
N ASN A 202 -30.75 -10.55 22.53
CA ASN A 202 -31.95 -10.92 23.26
C ASN A 202 -32.94 -11.72 22.39
N ARG A 203 -33.83 -12.47 23.06
CA ARG A 203 -34.83 -13.34 22.42
C ARG A 203 -35.73 -12.61 21.40
N ARG A 204 -36.06 -11.35 21.62
CA ARG A 204 -36.90 -10.57 20.70
C ARG A 204 -36.15 -10.29 19.41
N THR A 205 -34.89 -9.83 19.49
CA THR A 205 -34.03 -9.62 18.32
C THR A 205 -33.84 -10.91 17.53
N ARG A 206 -33.59 -12.04 18.21
CA ARG A 206 -33.49 -13.36 17.55
C ARG A 206 -34.74 -13.70 16.76
N LYS A 207 -35.91 -13.62 17.39
CA LYS A 207 -37.21 -13.90 16.75
C LYS A 207 -37.47 -12.98 15.56
N THR A 208 -37.16 -11.69 15.70
CA THR A 208 -37.33 -10.70 14.61
C THR A 208 -36.41 -11.01 13.44
N MET A 209 -35.13 -11.33 13.68
CA MET A 209 -34.18 -11.69 12.62
C MET A 209 -34.61 -12.98 11.91
N THR A 210 -34.98 -14.03 12.65
CA THR A 210 -35.47 -15.28 12.05
C THR A 210 -36.71 -15.07 11.19
N ALA A 211 -37.66 -14.26 11.64
CA ALA A 211 -38.85 -13.94 10.85
C ALA A 211 -38.49 -13.17 9.57
N LEU A 212 -37.54 -12.24 9.65
CA LEU A 212 -37.07 -11.46 8.50
C LEU A 212 -36.33 -12.33 7.47
N LEU A 213 -35.42 -13.21 7.91
CA LEU A 213 -34.74 -14.16 7.01
C LEU A 213 -35.76 -14.99 6.23
N LYS A 214 -36.75 -15.55 6.93
CA LYS A 214 -37.85 -16.30 6.30
C LYS A 214 -38.66 -15.44 5.32
N GLN A 215 -38.97 -14.20 5.70
CA GLN A 215 -39.69 -13.25 4.83
C GLN A 215 -38.90 -12.93 3.55
N ARG A 216 -37.57 -12.93 3.61
CA ARG A 216 -36.66 -12.69 2.48
C ARG A 216 -36.31 -13.94 1.68
N GLY A 217 -36.97 -15.07 1.95
CA GLY A 217 -36.70 -16.33 1.26
C GLY A 217 -35.35 -16.94 1.63
N ILE A 218 -34.72 -16.51 2.71
CA ILE A 218 -33.45 -17.09 3.20
C ILE A 218 -33.81 -18.23 4.17
N THR A 219 -33.43 -19.45 3.79
CA THR A 219 -33.65 -20.65 4.59
C THR A 219 -32.68 -20.65 5.77
N LEU A 220 -33.20 -20.73 7.00
CA LEU A 220 -32.37 -20.87 8.21
C LEU A 220 -32.32 -22.33 8.66
N LYS A 221 -31.12 -22.91 8.75
CA LYS A 221 -30.85 -24.25 9.29
C LYS A 221 -30.08 -24.13 10.60
N VAL A 222 -30.78 -24.31 11.72
CA VAL A 222 -30.18 -24.36 13.08
C VAL A 222 -29.74 -25.79 13.42
N GLN A 223 -28.86 -25.94 14.42
CA GLN A 223 -28.27 -27.24 14.79
C GLN A 223 -27.58 -27.97 13.62
N HIS A 224 -27.12 -27.23 12.60
CA HIS A 224 -26.38 -27.74 11.46
C HIS A 224 -24.94 -27.23 11.56
N LYS A 225 -24.10 -27.94 12.32
CA LYS A 225 -22.70 -27.57 12.47
C LYS A 225 -21.92 -28.08 11.27
N VAL A 226 -21.41 -27.15 10.47
CA VAL A 226 -20.49 -27.48 9.37
C VAL A 226 -19.18 -28.01 9.97
N THR A 227 -18.75 -29.17 9.49
CA THR A 227 -17.54 -29.87 9.95
C THR A 227 -16.48 -30.01 8.86
N GLY A 228 -16.81 -29.72 7.61
CA GLY A 228 -15.88 -29.70 6.49
C GLY A 228 -16.54 -29.19 5.22
N ALA A 229 -15.73 -28.90 4.22
CA ALA A 229 -16.17 -28.62 2.86
C ALA A 229 -15.20 -29.25 1.85
N GLU A 230 -15.70 -29.69 0.70
CA GLU A 230 -14.88 -30.16 -0.41
C GLU A 230 -15.45 -29.69 -1.76
N GLN A 231 -14.61 -29.71 -2.79
CA GLN A 231 -15.02 -29.42 -4.16
C GLN A 231 -15.27 -30.75 -4.89
N SER A 232 -16.46 -30.92 -5.46
CA SER A 232 -16.87 -32.12 -6.19
C SER A 232 -17.67 -31.74 -7.44
N ASP A 233 -17.29 -32.26 -8.60
CA ASP A 233 -18.01 -32.09 -9.88
C ASP A 233 -18.37 -30.63 -10.23
N GLY A 234 -17.47 -29.69 -9.96
CA GLY A 234 -17.67 -28.27 -10.25
C GLY A 234 -18.55 -27.51 -9.25
N HIS A 235 -19.06 -28.19 -8.21
CA HIS A 235 -19.81 -27.59 -7.11
C HIS A 235 -19.06 -27.77 -5.78
N TYR A 236 -19.50 -27.07 -4.74
CA TYR A 236 -19.03 -27.31 -3.38
C TYR A 236 -19.98 -28.25 -2.63
N GLN A 237 -19.41 -29.07 -1.76
CA GLN A 237 -20.14 -29.94 -0.85
C GLN A 237 -19.81 -29.58 0.60
N LEU A 238 -20.84 -29.25 1.38
CA LEU A 238 -20.74 -28.96 2.80
C LEU A 238 -21.05 -30.22 3.62
N HIS A 239 -20.17 -30.55 4.56
CA HIS A 239 -20.36 -31.67 5.49
C HIS A 239 -20.83 -31.18 6.85
N PHE A 240 -21.74 -31.93 7.47
CA PHE A 240 -22.36 -31.60 8.75
C PHE A 240 -22.14 -32.71 9.77
N ASP A 241 -22.21 -32.37 11.06
CA ASP A 241 -21.99 -33.32 12.15
C ASP A 241 -23.08 -34.39 12.30
N LYS A 242 -24.34 -34.07 11.92
CA LYS A 242 -25.53 -34.90 12.19
C LYS A 242 -26.45 -35.09 11.00
N THR A 243 -26.12 -34.54 9.85
CA THR A 243 -27.00 -34.55 8.66
C THR A 243 -26.20 -34.85 7.39
N GLU A 244 -26.92 -35.25 6.36
CA GLU A 244 -26.34 -35.45 5.03
C GLU A 244 -25.66 -34.19 4.50
N SER A 245 -24.62 -34.39 3.70
CA SER A 245 -23.91 -33.32 3.03
C SER A 245 -24.85 -32.55 2.09
N GLN A 246 -24.60 -31.24 1.92
CA GLN A 246 -25.41 -30.41 1.00
C GLN A 246 -24.53 -29.76 -0.06
N THR A 247 -25.05 -29.69 -1.28
CA THR A 247 -24.37 -29.02 -2.39
C THR A 247 -24.65 -27.52 -2.39
N ALA A 248 -23.63 -26.75 -2.73
CA ALA A 248 -23.69 -25.30 -2.89
C ALA A 248 -22.85 -24.86 -4.09
N ASP A 249 -23.29 -23.83 -4.79
CA ASP A 249 -22.52 -23.19 -5.86
C ASP A 249 -21.58 -22.11 -5.31
N GLU A 250 -21.94 -21.52 -4.17
CA GLU A 250 -21.16 -20.51 -3.48
C GLU A 250 -21.24 -20.74 -1.96
N ILE A 251 -20.11 -20.61 -1.26
CA ILE A 251 -20.05 -20.71 0.20
C ILE A 251 -19.45 -19.44 0.77
N ILE A 252 -20.18 -18.79 1.68
CA ILE A 252 -19.73 -17.61 2.40
C ILE A 252 -19.45 -17.97 3.86
N TRP A 253 -18.18 -17.93 4.26
CA TRP A 253 -17.75 -18.17 5.63
C TRP A 253 -17.82 -16.90 6.48
N ALA A 254 -18.89 -16.80 7.28
CA ALA A 254 -19.11 -15.75 8.27
C ALA A 254 -19.06 -16.33 9.69
N ILE A 255 -18.02 -17.13 9.93
CA ILE A 255 -17.82 -17.92 11.15
C ILE A 255 -17.18 -17.12 12.28
N HIS A 256 -17.00 -17.77 13.43
CA HIS A 256 -16.40 -17.16 14.61
C HIS A 256 -14.98 -16.64 14.35
N ALA A 257 -14.57 -15.66 15.14
CA ALA A 257 -13.24 -15.06 15.08
C ALA A 257 -12.18 -16.06 15.55
N GLY A 258 -11.08 -16.13 14.80
CA GLY A 258 -9.82 -16.75 15.17
C GLY A 258 -8.68 -15.73 15.16
N SER A 259 -7.55 -16.12 15.75
CA SER A 259 -6.30 -15.36 15.74
C SER A 259 -5.36 -15.87 14.65
N PRO A 260 -4.53 -15.03 14.01
CA PRO A 260 -3.36 -15.49 13.27
C PRO A 260 -2.46 -16.36 14.15
N GLN A 261 -1.66 -17.24 13.55
CA GLN A 261 -0.81 -18.15 14.32
C GLN A 261 0.46 -17.49 14.87
N TRP A 262 0.96 -16.43 14.23
CA TRP A 262 2.24 -15.84 14.57
C TRP A 262 2.31 -15.24 15.99
N PRO A 263 1.27 -14.60 16.57
CA PRO A 263 1.36 -14.01 17.91
C PRO A 263 1.69 -15.05 18.99
N GLN A 264 1.11 -16.25 18.93
CA GLN A 264 1.45 -17.33 19.86
C GLN A 264 2.92 -17.77 19.75
N LYS A 265 3.51 -17.64 18.56
CA LYS A 265 4.90 -18.02 18.29
C LYS A 265 5.92 -16.95 18.74
N THR A 266 5.46 -15.78 19.19
CA THR A 266 6.35 -14.68 19.64
C THR A 266 6.77 -14.79 21.11
N GLY A 267 6.09 -15.63 21.91
CA GLY A 267 6.27 -15.65 23.38
C GLY A 267 5.39 -14.65 24.13
N LEU A 268 4.52 -13.90 23.44
CA LEU A 268 3.46 -13.14 24.10
C LEU A 268 2.50 -14.08 24.85
N ALA A 269 2.01 -13.62 26.01
CA ALA A 269 0.93 -14.31 26.69
C ALA A 269 -0.32 -14.28 25.81
N CYS A 270 -0.85 -15.45 25.48
CA CYS A 270 -2.03 -15.62 24.66
C CYS A 270 -3.03 -16.55 25.34
N ASP A 271 -4.32 -16.40 24.99
CA ASP A 271 -5.33 -17.38 25.36
C ASP A 271 -5.21 -18.68 24.55
N ALA A 272 -6.05 -19.67 24.87
CA ALA A 272 -6.05 -20.96 24.20
C ALA A 272 -6.39 -20.89 22.69
N GLN A 273 -6.98 -19.77 22.24
CA GLN A 273 -7.35 -19.51 20.84
C GLN A 273 -6.32 -18.63 20.11
N GLY A 274 -5.27 -18.18 20.81
CA GLY A 274 -4.16 -17.40 20.26
C GLY A 274 -4.36 -15.90 20.23
N PHE A 275 -5.37 -15.37 20.91
CA PHE A 275 -5.52 -13.94 21.10
C PHE A 275 -4.56 -13.45 22.19
N ILE A 276 -3.98 -12.27 22.01
CA ILE A 276 -2.97 -11.70 22.92
C ILE A 276 -3.64 -11.26 24.21
N SER A 277 -3.27 -11.86 25.33
CA SER A 277 -3.80 -11.50 26.65
C SER A 277 -3.33 -10.10 27.05
N VAL A 278 -4.26 -9.27 27.54
CA VAL A 278 -3.98 -7.91 28.01
C VAL A 278 -4.62 -7.63 29.36
N ASN A 279 -3.97 -6.78 30.16
CA ASN A 279 -4.46 -6.31 31.45
C ASN A 279 -5.45 -5.13 31.29
N SER A 280 -5.89 -4.52 32.41
CA SER A 280 -6.79 -3.35 32.38
C SER A 280 -6.23 -2.12 31.68
N TYR A 281 -4.96 -2.09 31.34
CA TYR A 281 -4.30 -0.97 30.66
C TYR A 281 -4.13 -1.22 29.16
N LEU A 282 -4.63 -2.35 28.64
CA LEU A 282 -4.39 -2.86 27.28
C LEU A 282 -2.93 -3.28 27.03
N GLN A 283 -2.19 -3.51 28.11
CA GLN A 283 -0.78 -3.90 28.09
C GLN A 283 -0.65 -5.41 28.23
N SER A 284 0.31 -6.00 27.53
CA SER A 284 0.67 -7.40 27.66
C SER A 284 1.20 -7.68 29.07
N PRO A 285 0.73 -8.72 29.78
CA PRO A 285 1.26 -9.09 31.08
C PRO A 285 2.62 -9.77 31.00
N SER A 286 3.01 -10.32 29.83
CA SER A 286 4.34 -10.94 29.66
C SER A 286 5.41 -9.93 29.27
N HIS A 287 5.06 -8.83 28.61
CA HIS A 287 6.01 -7.84 28.11
C HIS A 287 5.47 -6.41 28.35
N PRO A 288 6.03 -5.64 29.30
CA PRO A 288 5.47 -4.35 29.70
C PRO A 288 5.59 -3.26 28.61
N ASN A 289 6.48 -3.43 27.63
CA ASN A 289 6.60 -2.51 26.51
C ASN A 289 5.69 -2.85 25.31
N VAL A 290 4.84 -3.87 25.44
CA VAL A 290 3.92 -4.31 24.38
C VAL A 290 2.47 -4.08 24.78
N PHE A 291 1.70 -3.48 23.89
CA PHE A 291 0.26 -3.27 23.98
C PHE A 291 -0.48 -4.06 22.91
N ALA A 292 -1.74 -4.42 23.18
CA ALA A 292 -2.63 -4.95 22.16
C ALA A 292 -4.06 -4.46 22.37
N ALA A 293 -4.78 -4.22 21.27
CA ALA A 293 -6.15 -3.76 21.31
C ALA A 293 -6.96 -4.22 20.10
N GLY A 294 -8.28 -4.01 20.14
CA GLY A 294 -9.18 -4.50 19.10
C GLY A 294 -9.41 -6.01 19.21
N ASP A 295 -9.78 -6.64 18.09
CA ASP A 295 -10.21 -8.04 18.11
C ASP A 295 -9.07 -9.03 18.39
N ILE A 296 -7.80 -8.64 18.17
CA ILE A 296 -6.64 -9.49 18.48
C ILE A 296 -6.41 -9.65 20.00
N ALA A 297 -6.92 -8.73 20.81
CA ALA A 297 -6.68 -8.72 22.25
C ALA A 297 -7.71 -9.57 23.01
N ASP A 298 -7.25 -10.40 23.94
CA ASP A 298 -8.03 -11.05 24.99
C ASP A 298 -7.93 -10.25 26.29
N PHE A 299 -9.04 -9.69 26.76
CA PHE A 299 -9.05 -8.81 27.93
C PHE A 299 -9.18 -9.65 29.21
N SER A 300 -8.06 -9.91 29.87
CA SER A 300 -7.93 -10.88 30.99
C SER A 300 -8.92 -10.71 32.15
N GLN A 301 -9.46 -9.51 32.38
CA GLN A 301 -10.44 -9.30 33.45
C GLN A 301 -11.83 -9.87 33.15
N GLN A 302 -12.22 -9.91 31.86
CA GLN A 302 -13.50 -10.46 31.42
C GLN A 302 -13.48 -10.71 29.90
N PRO A 303 -14.07 -11.82 29.41
CA PRO A 303 -14.22 -12.05 27.98
C PRO A 303 -15.01 -10.93 27.31
N LEU A 304 -14.43 -10.32 26.27
CA LEU A 304 -15.10 -9.32 25.43
C LEU A 304 -15.46 -9.94 24.09
N ALA A 305 -16.66 -9.64 23.60
CA ALA A 305 -17.01 -9.98 22.23
C ALA A 305 -16.07 -9.26 21.25
N LYS A 306 -15.58 -9.97 20.24
CA LYS A 306 -14.76 -9.43 19.16
C LYS A 306 -15.66 -8.54 18.27
N SER A 307 -15.63 -7.23 18.52
CA SER A 307 -16.57 -6.26 17.96
C SER A 307 -15.92 -4.88 17.87
N GLY A 308 -16.18 -4.19 16.75
CA GLY A 308 -15.69 -2.83 16.49
C GLY A 308 -16.05 -1.82 17.58
N VAL A 309 -17.16 -2.00 18.31
CA VAL A 309 -17.57 -1.09 19.38
C VAL A 309 -16.55 -1.06 20.53
N TYR A 310 -16.01 -2.21 20.92
CA TYR A 310 -14.97 -2.26 21.95
C TYR A 310 -13.64 -1.74 21.42
N ALA A 311 -13.28 -2.05 20.17
CA ALA A 311 -12.06 -1.58 19.54
C ALA A 311 -12.02 -0.04 19.45
N VAL A 312 -13.08 0.58 18.91
CA VAL A 312 -13.19 2.05 18.79
C VAL A 312 -13.06 2.74 20.15
N ARG A 313 -13.67 2.18 21.20
CA ARG A 313 -13.63 2.76 22.55
C ARG A 313 -12.29 2.55 23.25
N ALA A 314 -11.64 1.41 23.02
CA ALA A 314 -10.31 1.12 23.52
C ALA A 314 -9.27 2.11 22.96
N GLY A 315 -9.45 2.59 21.73
CA GLY A 315 -8.51 3.50 21.05
C GLY A 315 -8.10 4.74 21.86
N LYS A 316 -9.04 5.43 22.52
CA LYS A 316 -8.71 6.59 23.36
C LYS A 316 -7.84 6.22 24.56
N HIS A 317 -8.14 5.09 25.21
CA HIS A 317 -7.37 4.61 26.36
C HIS A 317 -5.99 4.12 25.94
N LEU A 318 -5.90 3.40 24.82
CA LEU A 318 -4.65 2.95 24.23
C LEU A 318 -3.75 4.15 23.91
N SER A 319 -4.28 5.17 23.24
CA SER A 319 -3.54 6.39 22.92
C SER A 319 -2.97 7.09 24.16
N ASN A 320 -3.80 7.25 25.20
CA ASN A 320 -3.35 7.84 26.46
C ASN A 320 -2.25 7.00 27.14
N ASN A 321 -2.39 5.68 27.15
CA ASN A 321 -1.44 4.78 27.81
C ASN A 321 -0.13 4.67 27.03
N LEU A 322 -0.14 4.67 25.69
CA LEU A 322 1.07 4.73 24.88
C LEU A 322 1.83 6.04 25.14
N ARG A 323 1.13 7.19 25.14
CA ARG A 323 1.75 8.48 25.50
C ARG A 323 2.35 8.44 26.90
N ARG A 324 1.58 7.97 27.89
CA ARG A 324 2.03 7.87 29.29
C ARG A 324 3.24 6.97 29.42
N SER A 325 3.27 5.86 28.69
CA SER A 325 4.40 4.92 28.66
C SER A 325 5.68 5.59 28.16
N VAL A 326 5.60 6.26 27.01
CA VAL A 326 6.73 7.03 26.45
C VAL A 326 7.20 8.13 27.40
N MET A 327 6.27 8.77 28.11
CA MET A 327 6.58 9.85 29.07
C MET A 327 6.94 9.35 30.49
N GLY A 328 7.03 8.04 30.74
CA GLY A 328 7.30 7.48 32.07
C GLY A 328 6.22 7.77 33.13
N GLN A 329 4.97 7.97 32.70
CA GLN A 329 3.82 8.28 33.56
C GLN A 329 3.00 7.02 33.88
N ALA A 330 2.29 7.04 35.02
CA ALA A 330 1.41 5.95 35.42
C ALA A 330 0.28 5.70 34.40
N LEU A 331 -0.04 4.44 34.11
CA LEU A 331 -1.09 4.08 33.14
C LEU A 331 -2.51 4.30 33.69
N LEU A 332 -3.48 4.51 32.78
CA LEU A 332 -4.89 4.67 33.09
C LEU A 332 -5.68 3.39 32.78
N PRO A 333 -6.51 2.89 33.71
CA PRO A 333 -7.30 1.69 33.44
C PRO A 333 -8.40 1.97 32.41
N TYR A 334 -8.56 1.04 31.49
CA TYR A 334 -9.69 0.89 30.58
C TYR A 334 -10.77 0.03 31.25
N ARG A 335 -12.00 0.55 31.29
CA ARG A 335 -13.18 -0.18 31.77
C ARG A 335 -14.17 -0.34 30.62
N PRO A 336 -14.24 -1.53 30.00
CA PRO A 336 -15.19 -1.79 28.93
C PRO A 336 -16.63 -1.58 29.41
N GLN A 337 -17.47 -1.02 28.53
CA GLN A 337 -18.91 -0.94 28.81
C GLN A 337 -19.53 -2.35 28.89
N ARG A 338 -20.56 -2.52 29.73
CA ARG A 338 -21.27 -3.81 29.85
C ARG A 338 -22.34 -4.03 28.78
N GLN A 339 -22.94 -2.96 28.28
CA GLN A 339 -24.04 -3.00 27.32
C GLN A 339 -23.91 -1.85 26.34
N PHE A 340 -24.31 -2.11 25.09
CA PHE A 340 -24.40 -1.10 24.04
C PHE A 340 -25.61 -1.36 23.14
N LEU A 341 -25.96 -0.36 22.35
CA LEU A 341 -26.96 -0.49 21.29
C LEU A 341 -26.29 -1.11 20.05
N SER A 342 -26.79 -2.25 19.61
CA SER A 342 -26.47 -2.81 18.29
C SER A 342 -27.56 -2.42 17.29
N LEU A 343 -27.16 -2.00 16.10
CA LEU A 343 -28.05 -1.72 14.97
C LEU A 343 -27.67 -2.68 13.85
N LEU A 344 -28.44 -3.76 13.69
CA LEU A 344 -28.21 -4.81 12.70
C LEU A 344 -28.89 -4.45 11.38
N MET A 345 -28.16 -4.46 10.28
CA MET A 345 -28.66 -4.14 8.96
C MET A 345 -29.50 -5.27 8.38
N THR A 346 -30.49 -4.90 7.56
CA THR A 346 -31.43 -5.86 6.94
C THR A 346 -31.30 -5.94 5.41
N GLY A 347 -30.24 -5.36 4.85
CA GLY A 347 -30.00 -5.27 3.41
C GLY A 347 -30.83 -4.18 2.69
N ASP A 348 -32.07 -3.88 3.09
CA ASP A 348 -33.00 -2.99 2.38
C ASP A 348 -33.16 -1.59 3.01
N LYS A 349 -32.05 -1.02 3.50
CA LYS A 349 -32.07 0.27 4.23
C LYS A 349 -33.06 0.27 5.41
N GLN A 350 -33.20 -0.87 6.10
CA GLN A 350 -33.78 -0.97 7.44
C GLN A 350 -32.73 -1.51 8.42
N ALA A 351 -33.03 -1.40 9.72
CA ALA A 351 -32.20 -1.96 10.76
C ALA A 351 -33.03 -2.50 11.93
N ILE A 352 -32.47 -3.47 12.65
CA ILE A 352 -32.98 -4.01 13.91
C ILE A 352 -32.10 -3.49 15.05
N ALA A 353 -32.69 -2.73 15.95
CA ALA A 353 -32.06 -2.29 17.18
C ALA A 353 -32.10 -3.41 18.24
N SER A 354 -30.97 -3.65 18.91
CA SER A 354 -30.87 -4.57 20.05
C SER A 354 -30.14 -3.89 21.21
N ARG A 355 -30.81 -3.76 22.36
CA ARG A 355 -30.19 -3.24 23.59
C ARG A 355 -30.90 -3.79 24.82
N GLY A 356 -30.19 -4.54 25.66
CA GLY A 356 -30.79 -5.19 26.83
C GLY A 356 -32.01 -6.03 26.42
N PRO A 357 -33.20 -5.86 27.03
CA PRO A 357 -34.42 -6.59 26.66
C PRO A 357 -35.20 -5.99 25.48
N PHE A 358 -34.75 -4.86 24.92
CA PHE A 358 -35.49 -4.12 23.90
C PHE A 358 -35.05 -4.53 22.49
N SER A 359 -36.02 -4.61 21.58
CA SER A 359 -35.80 -4.84 20.14
C SER A 359 -36.83 -4.07 19.34
N VAL A 360 -36.38 -3.30 18.34
CA VAL A 360 -37.24 -2.48 17.45
C VAL A 360 -36.68 -2.57 16.03
N THR A 361 -37.55 -2.53 15.02
CA THR A 361 -37.16 -2.57 13.60
C THR A 361 -37.75 -1.39 12.85
N GLY A 362 -37.01 -0.85 11.88
CA GLY A 362 -37.57 0.11 10.93
C GLY A 362 -36.55 0.90 10.12
N LYS A 363 -37.03 1.61 9.08
CA LYS A 363 -36.23 2.47 8.20
C LYS A 363 -35.55 3.64 8.92
N TRP A 364 -36.18 4.18 9.96
CA TRP A 364 -35.59 5.29 10.73
C TRP A 364 -34.36 4.85 11.53
N LEU A 365 -34.30 3.57 11.96
CA LEU A 365 -33.12 2.99 12.62
C LEU A 365 -31.95 2.87 11.65
N TRP A 366 -32.21 2.53 10.39
CA TRP A 366 -31.18 2.56 9.35
C TRP A 366 -30.60 3.96 9.17
N ARG A 367 -31.46 4.98 9.02
CA ARG A 367 -30.99 6.38 8.91
C ARG A 367 -30.17 6.80 10.12
N TRP A 368 -30.53 6.31 11.31
CA TRP A 368 -29.76 6.57 12.51
C TRP A 368 -28.40 5.86 12.49
N LYS A 369 -28.34 4.58 12.10
CA LYS A 369 -27.09 3.84 11.91
C LYS A 369 -26.18 4.52 10.88
N ASP A 370 -26.73 4.81 9.71
CA ASP A 370 -26.03 5.50 8.62
C ASP A 370 -25.44 6.83 9.09
N LYS A 371 -26.20 7.62 9.85
CA LYS A 371 -25.69 8.86 10.47
C LYS A 371 -24.54 8.60 11.45
N ILE A 372 -24.63 7.57 12.30
CA ILE A 372 -23.56 7.23 13.27
C ILE A 372 -22.30 6.80 12.53
N ASP A 373 -22.45 5.94 11.54
CA ASP A 373 -21.34 5.37 10.79
C ASP A 373 -20.66 6.42 9.91
N ARG A 374 -21.42 7.25 9.19
CA ARG A 374 -20.87 8.40 8.45
C ARG A 374 -20.18 9.40 9.39
N ALA A 375 -20.76 9.71 10.54
CA ALA A 375 -20.12 10.56 11.54
C ALA A 375 -18.83 9.95 12.13
N PHE A 376 -18.67 8.62 12.10
CA PHE A 376 -17.40 7.96 12.42
C PHE A 376 -16.41 8.09 11.27
N MET A 377 -16.82 7.85 10.02
CA MET A 377 -15.97 7.97 8.83
C MET A 377 -15.49 9.41 8.61
N ASP A 378 -16.37 10.40 8.79
CA ASP A 378 -16.07 11.83 8.69
C ASP A 378 -14.90 12.22 9.61
N GLN A 379 -14.73 11.55 10.76
CA GLN A 379 -13.61 11.82 11.68
C GLN A 379 -12.25 11.47 11.10
N TYR A 380 -12.19 10.64 10.06
CA TYR A 380 -10.96 10.19 9.40
C TYR A 380 -10.85 10.64 7.94
N GLN A 381 -11.96 11.03 7.32
CA GLN A 381 -11.99 11.66 5.99
C GLN A 381 -11.77 13.18 6.08
N GLN A 382 -12.32 13.82 7.12
CA GLN A 382 -12.17 15.25 7.40
C GLN A 382 -11.24 15.42 8.60
N LEU A 383 -9.95 15.34 8.33
CA LEU A 383 -8.93 15.51 9.36
C LEU A 383 -8.85 17.00 9.77
N PRO A 384 -8.68 17.30 11.07
CA PRO A 384 -8.48 18.67 11.50
C PRO A 384 -7.19 19.24 10.90
N THR A 385 -7.00 20.56 10.97
CA THR A 385 -5.68 21.13 10.67
C THR A 385 -4.66 20.53 11.64
N ALA A 386 -3.60 19.93 11.12
CA ALA A 386 -2.52 19.43 11.96
C ALA A 386 -1.97 20.60 12.79
N THR A 387 -1.84 20.40 14.10
CA THR A 387 -0.93 21.23 14.87
C THR A 387 0.45 20.98 14.28
N ALA A 388 1.09 22.01 13.74
CA ALA A 388 2.48 21.90 13.35
C ALA A 388 3.22 21.28 14.53
N ALA A 389 3.73 20.06 14.37
CA ALA A 389 4.73 19.59 15.29
C ALA A 389 5.79 20.68 15.27
N THR A 390 6.19 21.17 16.43
CA THR A 390 7.54 21.71 16.55
C THR A 390 8.41 20.60 15.98
N ALA A 391 8.87 20.79 14.74
CA ALA A 391 9.78 19.89 14.04
C ALA A 391 10.73 19.38 15.09
N THR A 392 10.76 18.05 15.29
CA THR A 392 11.56 17.33 16.29
C THR A 392 12.62 18.27 16.79
N ALA A 393 12.41 18.89 17.96
CA ALA A 393 13.23 20.00 18.40
C ALA A 393 14.66 19.56 18.22
N HIS A 394 15.30 20.04 17.13
CA HIS A 394 16.65 19.64 16.84
C HIS A 394 17.38 20.11 18.08
N ASP A 395 18.16 19.22 18.67
CA ASP A 395 18.98 19.61 19.79
C ASP A 395 20.05 20.57 19.24
N GLU A 396 19.63 21.83 18.99
CA GLU A 396 20.45 22.97 18.57
C GLU A 396 21.55 23.24 19.60
N SER A 397 21.49 22.59 20.78
CA SER A 397 22.53 22.65 21.79
C SER A 397 23.80 21.87 21.44
N THR A 398 23.75 20.95 20.46
CA THR A 398 24.94 20.23 19.96
C THR A 398 25.43 20.84 18.64
N MET A 399 26.63 21.44 18.67
CA MET A 399 27.30 21.90 17.45
C MET A 399 27.51 20.73 16.50
N ARG A 400 26.85 20.74 15.34
CA ARG A 400 27.09 19.79 14.25
C ARG A 400 28.12 20.37 13.28
N CYS A 401 29.19 19.61 13.02
CA CYS A 401 30.25 20.05 12.12
C CYS A 401 29.81 19.97 10.66
N GLY A 402 30.22 20.95 9.85
CA GLY A 402 30.15 20.85 8.39
C GLY A 402 31.35 20.11 7.78
N GLY A 403 31.39 20.03 6.45
CA GLY A 403 32.50 19.40 5.71
C GLY A 403 32.65 17.91 6.01
N CYS A 404 33.89 17.39 6.05
CA CYS A 404 34.15 15.99 6.40
C CYS A 404 33.68 15.62 7.82
N GLY A 405 33.48 16.59 8.70
CA GLY A 405 32.94 16.39 10.04
C GLY A 405 31.44 16.06 10.08
N ALA A 406 30.74 16.18 8.95
CA ALA A 406 29.33 15.82 8.84
C ALA A 406 29.10 14.33 8.55
N LYS A 407 30.15 13.48 8.50
CA LYS A 407 30.01 12.05 8.19
C LYS A 407 29.26 11.30 9.28
N VAL A 408 28.50 10.27 8.88
CA VAL A 408 28.00 9.28 9.84
C VAL A 408 29.19 8.58 10.51
N GLY A 409 29.08 8.37 11.83
CA GLY A 409 30.15 7.78 12.63
C GLY A 409 30.61 6.41 12.10
N HIS A 410 31.93 6.17 12.10
CA HIS A 410 32.54 4.97 11.54
C HIS A 410 31.98 3.66 12.14
N GLN A 411 31.73 3.63 13.45
CA GLN A 411 31.19 2.44 14.12
C GLN A 411 29.76 2.12 13.67
N ILE A 412 28.91 3.14 13.47
CA ILE A 412 27.56 2.98 12.93
C ILE A 412 27.65 2.38 11.53
N LEU A 413 28.49 2.97 10.66
CA LEU A 413 28.65 2.51 9.29
C LEU A 413 29.12 1.04 9.25
N HIS A 414 30.13 0.66 10.05
CA HIS A 414 30.62 -0.71 10.13
C HIS A 414 29.52 -1.71 10.55
N ARG A 415 28.71 -1.37 11.57
CA ARG A 415 27.59 -2.23 12.01
C ARG A 415 26.51 -2.37 10.96
N VAL A 416 26.19 -1.30 10.23
CA VAL A 416 25.21 -1.37 9.13
C VAL A 416 25.75 -2.24 8.00
N MET A 417 26.98 -1.98 7.53
CA MET A 417 27.57 -2.75 6.42
C MET A 417 27.65 -4.25 6.74
N ALA A 418 27.96 -4.62 7.98
CA ALA A 418 28.01 -6.02 8.41
C ALA A 418 26.66 -6.75 8.38
N GLN A 419 25.53 -6.01 8.33
CA GLN A 419 24.18 -6.58 8.27
C GLN A 419 23.61 -6.65 6.84
N LEU A 420 24.28 -6.04 5.87
CA LEU A 420 23.82 -6.02 4.48
C LEU A 420 24.30 -7.26 3.74
N ASN A 421 23.41 -7.89 2.99
CA ASN A 421 23.76 -8.99 2.10
C ASN A 421 24.21 -8.42 0.75
N ILE A 422 25.46 -7.99 0.64
CA ILE A 422 25.99 -7.36 -0.56
C ILE A 422 26.53 -8.43 -1.51
N THR A 423 26.11 -8.38 -2.78
CA THR A 423 26.66 -9.29 -3.80
C THR A 423 28.08 -8.89 -4.17
N ASP A 424 28.99 -9.86 -4.14
CA ASP A 424 30.37 -9.69 -4.59
C ASP A 424 30.45 -9.67 -6.12
N SER A 425 31.33 -8.81 -6.65
CA SER A 425 31.68 -8.83 -8.07
C SER A 425 33.12 -9.32 -8.23
N PRO A 426 33.38 -10.35 -9.07
CA PRO A 426 34.74 -10.81 -9.35
C PRO A 426 35.57 -9.74 -10.08
N ASP A 427 34.90 -8.78 -10.73
CA ASP A 427 35.52 -7.68 -11.47
C ASP A 427 35.94 -6.53 -10.54
N THR A 428 35.73 -6.66 -9.23
CA THR A 428 36.07 -5.65 -8.21
C THR A 428 37.10 -6.21 -7.20
N PRO A 429 38.40 -6.27 -7.55
CA PRO A 429 39.44 -6.81 -6.66
C PRO A 429 39.63 -5.98 -5.37
N ILE A 430 39.35 -4.69 -5.39
CA ILE A 430 39.39 -3.79 -4.23
C ILE A 430 38.04 -3.08 -4.17
N GLY A 431 37.31 -3.30 -3.08
CA GLY A 431 35.92 -2.86 -2.89
C GLY A 431 35.53 -3.03 -1.42
N LEU A 432 34.28 -3.35 -1.11
CA LEU A 432 33.83 -3.44 0.29
C LEU A 432 34.49 -4.59 1.10
N ASN A 433 34.92 -5.68 0.45
CA ASN A 433 35.59 -6.81 1.12
C ASN A 433 37.08 -6.56 1.42
N ALA A 434 37.68 -5.59 0.74
CA ALA A 434 39.05 -5.15 0.93
C ALA A 434 39.10 -3.62 0.77
N PRO A 435 38.51 -2.87 1.71
CA PRO A 435 38.28 -1.44 1.54
C PRO A 435 39.60 -0.66 1.57
N ASP A 436 39.73 0.29 0.65
CA ASP A 436 40.84 1.23 0.49
C ASP A 436 40.26 2.61 0.09
N ASP A 437 41.10 3.60 -0.22
CA ASP A 437 40.68 4.97 -0.56
C ASP A 437 39.83 5.06 -1.84
N ALA A 438 39.91 4.05 -2.71
CA ALA A 438 39.08 3.90 -3.89
C ALA A 438 38.83 2.42 -4.22
N ALA A 439 37.68 2.13 -4.84
CA ALA A 439 37.43 0.82 -5.42
C ALA A 439 38.24 0.65 -6.72
N VAL A 440 38.83 -0.53 -6.92
CA VAL A 440 39.48 -0.90 -8.18
C VAL A 440 38.55 -1.84 -8.93
N MET A 441 38.27 -1.49 -10.18
CA MET A 441 37.41 -2.24 -11.08
C MET A 441 38.23 -2.72 -12.28
N THR A 442 37.91 -3.92 -12.78
CA THR A 442 38.49 -4.49 -14.00
C THR A 442 37.41 -4.55 -15.07
N PRO A 443 37.33 -3.57 -15.98
CA PRO A 443 36.34 -3.60 -17.05
C PRO A 443 36.53 -4.84 -17.94
N PRO A 444 35.45 -5.54 -18.31
CA PRO A 444 35.56 -6.64 -19.26
C PRO A 444 36.15 -6.17 -20.60
N ALA A 445 37.03 -6.98 -21.20
CA ALA A 445 37.69 -6.65 -22.45
C ALA A 445 36.65 -6.40 -23.57
N ASN A 446 36.94 -5.42 -24.44
CA ASN A 446 36.11 -5.02 -25.59
C ASN A 446 34.71 -4.48 -25.26
N LYS A 447 34.43 -4.13 -24.01
CA LYS A 447 33.21 -3.39 -23.64
C LYS A 447 33.46 -1.89 -23.60
N GLN A 448 32.41 -1.11 -23.79
CA GLN A 448 32.38 0.30 -23.45
C GLN A 448 31.97 0.49 -22.00
N TRP A 449 32.56 1.50 -21.36
CA TRP A 449 32.31 1.87 -19.97
C TRP A 449 31.42 3.10 -19.93
N LEU A 450 30.32 3.02 -19.18
CA LEU A 450 29.37 4.10 -18.98
C LEU A 450 29.39 4.51 -17.52
N GLN A 451 29.17 5.79 -17.26
CA GLN A 451 29.11 6.33 -15.91
C GLN A 451 27.96 7.32 -15.83
N THR A 452 27.15 7.21 -14.78
CA THR A 452 26.11 8.16 -14.43
C THR A 452 26.10 8.42 -12.92
N VAL A 453 25.43 9.49 -12.51
CA VAL A 453 25.17 9.80 -11.11
C VAL A 453 23.83 10.52 -10.99
N ASP A 454 23.01 10.02 -10.07
CA ASP A 454 21.77 10.68 -9.67
C ASP A 454 21.68 10.72 -8.15
N TYR A 455 21.00 11.75 -7.65
CA TYR A 455 20.74 11.95 -6.23
C TYR A 455 19.49 12.79 -6.04
N PHE A 456 18.63 12.38 -5.12
CA PHE A 456 17.46 13.19 -4.77
C PHE A 456 17.10 13.13 -3.29
N ARG A 457 16.37 14.17 -2.86
CA ARG A 457 15.77 14.28 -1.54
C ARG A 457 14.61 13.29 -1.40
N ALA A 458 14.44 12.72 -0.21
CA ALA A 458 13.32 11.86 0.12
C ALA A 458 11.96 12.53 -0.17
N PHE A 459 11.07 11.77 -0.80
CA PHE A 459 9.68 12.13 -1.06
C PHE A 459 8.69 11.18 -0.35
N ILE A 460 9.21 10.20 0.39
CA ILE A 460 8.48 9.25 1.23
C ILE A 460 9.23 9.02 2.54
N ASP A 461 8.47 8.76 3.61
CA ASP A 461 9.01 8.53 4.96
C ASP A 461 9.35 7.04 5.24
N ASP A 462 9.52 6.24 4.19
CA ASP A 462 10.01 4.85 4.26
C ASP A 462 11.40 4.75 3.62
N PRO A 463 12.48 4.76 4.42
CA PRO A 463 13.86 4.72 3.91
C PRO A 463 14.14 3.49 3.05
N TYR A 464 13.54 2.34 3.35
CA TYR A 464 13.73 1.12 2.58
C TYR A 464 13.18 1.27 1.15
N LEU A 465 11.95 1.75 1.02
CA LEU A 465 11.37 2.02 -0.30
C LEU A 465 12.10 3.15 -1.02
N LEU A 466 12.58 4.17 -0.30
CA LEU A 466 13.40 5.24 -0.88
C LEU A 466 14.67 4.68 -1.51
N GLY A 467 15.40 3.81 -0.79
CA GLY A 467 16.61 3.16 -1.30
C GLY A 467 16.34 2.32 -2.55
N ARG A 468 15.23 1.58 -2.57
CA ARG A 468 14.81 0.79 -3.74
C ARG A 468 14.48 1.66 -4.95
N ILE A 469 13.64 2.68 -4.78
CA ILE A 469 13.20 3.56 -5.87
C ILE A 469 14.37 4.37 -6.42
N ALA A 470 15.20 4.94 -5.54
CA ALA A 470 16.39 5.68 -5.95
C ALA A 470 17.38 4.81 -6.71
N THR A 471 17.56 3.56 -6.30
CA THR A 471 18.40 2.61 -7.04
C THR A 471 17.84 2.38 -8.44
N ASN A 472 16.55 2.07 -8.58
CA ASN A 472 15.92 1.89 -9.90
C ASN A 472 16.07 3.14 -10.79
N HIS A 473 15.96 4.33 -10.19
CA HIS A 473 16.15 5.60 -10.89
C HIS A 473 17.59 5.75 -11.39
N CYS A 474 18.59 5.60 -10.51
CA CYS A 474 20.00 5.77 -10.88
C CYS A 474 20.48 4.74 -11.91
N LEU A 475 19.88 3.54 -11.95
CA LEU A 475 20.19 2.50 -12.93
C LEU A 475 19.55 2.75 -14.30
N SER A 476 18.53 3.63 -14.36
CA SER A 476 17.70 3.88 -15.55
C SER A 476 18.51 4.44 -16.73
N ASP A 477 19.43 5.36 -16.50
CA ASP A 477 20.33 5.90 -17.53
C ASP A 477 21.15 4.82 -18.24
N ILE A 478 21.65 3.83 -17.49
CA ILE A 478 22.42 2.71 -18.04
C ILE A 478 21.51 1.88 -18.96
N TYR A 479 20.27 1.62 -18.53
CA TYR A 479 19.29 0.90 -19.33
C TYR A 479 18.84 1.66 -20.58
N ALA A 480 18.63 2.98 -20.48
CA ALA A 480 18.28 3.83 -21.62
C ALA A 480 19.37 3.84 -22.71
N MET A 481 20.64 3.66 -22.31
CA MET A 481 21.77 3.52 -23.23
C MET A 481 21.93 2.09 -23.79
N GLY A 482 21.03 1.16 -23.46
CA GLY A 482 21.11 -0.25 -23.87
C GLY A 482 22.18 -1.06 -23.14
N ALA A 483 22.74 -0.53 -22.05
CA ALA A 483 23.85 -1.13 -21.30
C ALA A 483 23.36 -1.97 -20.11
N THR A 484 24.29 -2.71 -19.50
CA THR A 484 24.05 -3.49 -18.28
C THR A 484 24.78 -2.83 -17.10
N PRO A 485 24.09 -2.54 -15.99
CA PRO A 485 24.74 -2.09 -14.77
C PRO A 485 25.80 -3.08 -14.27
N HIS A 486 26.91 -2.55 -13.75
CA HIS A 486 28.04 -3.35 -13.27
C HIS A 486 28.30 -3.12 -11.79
N SER A 487 28.41 -1.86 -11.37
CA SER A 487 28.77 -1.50 -10.00
C SER A 487 28.25 -0.13 -9.62
N ALA A 488 28.04 0.12 -8.34
CA ALA A 488 27.56 1.39 -7.81
C ALA A 488 28.33 1.87 -6.57
N LEU A 489 28.45 3.19 -6.43
CA LEU A 489 28.86 3.88 -5.21
C LEU A 489 27.66 4.62 -4.62
N ALA A 490 27.38 4.43 -3.33
CA ALA A 490 26.26 5.08 -2.66
C ALA A 490 26.60 6.51 -2.20
N ILE A 491 25.62 7.41 -2.26
CA ILE A 491 25.70 8.75 -1.69
C ILE A 491 24.46 8.94 -0.81
N ALA A 492 24.65 9.01 0.51
CA ALA A 492 23.56 9.07 1.48
C ALA A 492 23.67 10.28 2.41
N THR A 493 22.54 10.94 2.63
CA THR A 493 22.35 11.97 3.66
C THR A 493 21.30 11.48 4.65
N ILE A 494 21.67 11.31 5.91
CA ILE A 494 20.79 10.79 6.97
C ILE A 494 20.37 11.93 7.90
N PRO A 495 19.08 12.05 8.25
CA PRO A 495 18.63 13.09 9.18
C PRO A 495 19.34 13.03 10.53
N TYR A 496 19.60 14.20 11.13
CA TYR A 496 20.11 14.29 12.49
C TYR A 496 19.19 13.57 13.48
N ALA A 497 19.73 12.61 14.23
CA ALA A 497 19.04 11.89 15.29
C ALA A 497 20.05 11.33 16.31
N SER A 498 19.57 10.53 17.27
CA SER A 498 20.46 9.72 18.11
C SER A 498 21.18 8.67 17.25
N GLU A 499 22.38 8.23 17.68
CA GLU A 499 23.19 7.24 16.95
C GLU A 499 22.38 6.01 16.54
N THR A 500 21.53 5.54 17.44
CA THR A 500 20.66 4.39 17.24
C THR A 500 19.64 4.58 16.11
N LEU A 501 19.05 5.77 15.96
CA LEU A 501 18.10 6.05 14.90
C LEU A 501 18.79 6.34 13.57
N VAL A 502 19.97 6.98 13.61
CA VAL A 502 20.84 7.14 12.43
C VAL A 502 21.22 5.77 11.88
N GLU A 503 21.63 4.83 12.74
CA GLU A 503 21.93 3.45 12.38
C GLU A 503 20.74 2.74 11.75
N ASP A 504 19.57 2.79 12.39
CA ASP A 504 18.33 2.16 11.87
C ASP A 504 17.89 2.76 10.52
N THR A 505 17.91 4.09 10.38
CA THR A 505 17.56 4.75 9.12
C THR A 505 18.54 4.42 8.01
N LEU A 506 19.85 4.42 8.31
CA LEU A 506 20.87 4.02 7.35
C LEU A 506 20.75 2.55 6.96
N LEU A 507 20.49 1.65 7.91
CA LEU A 507 20.26 0.23 7.65
C LEU A 507 19.05 0.03 6.74
N GLN A 508 17.90 0.61 7.07
CA GLN A 508 16.69 0.50 6.24
C GLN A 508 16.93 1.03 4.83
N LEU A 509 17.55 2.21 4.69
CA LEU A 509 17.88 2.82 3.41
C LEU A 509 18.80 1.93 2.55
N MET A 510 19.90 1.49 3.14
CA MET A 510 20.90 0.69 2.44
C MET A 510 20.41 -0.73 2.15
N SER A 511 19.61 -1.34 3.03
CA SER A 511 18.96 -2.62 2.74
C SER A 511 18.09 -2.53 1.50
N GLY A 512 17.29 -1.47 1.36
CA GLY A 512 16.49 -1.25 0.16
C GLY A 512 17.35 -1.08 -1.09
N ALA A 513 18.41 -0.27 -1.00
CA ALA A 513 19.32 -0.07 -2.13
C ALA A 513 20.03 -1.37 -2.56
N VAL A 514 20.58 -2.12 -1.59
CA VAL A 514 21.29 -3.38 -1.84
C VAL A 514 20.35 -4.45 -2.38
N ASP A 515 19.12 -4.56 -1.88
CA ASP A 515 18.14 -5.51 -2.41
C ASP A 515 17.83 -5.24 -3.89
N SER A 516 17.65 -3.97 -4.29
CA SER A 516 17.47 -3.60 -5.69
C SER A 516 18.72 -3.80 -6.55
N LEU A 517 19.92 -3.49 -6.02
CA LEU A 517 21.19 -3.72 -6.71
C LEU A 517 21.44 -5.22 -6.97
N ASN A 518 21.21 -6.05 -5.95
CA ASN A 518 21.36 -7.50 -6.02
C ASN A 518 20.38 -8.11 -7.05
N GLN A 519 19.12 -7.67 -7.07
CA GLN A 519 18.13 -8.10 -8.07
C GLN A 519 18.60 -7.85 -9.51
N GLN A 520 19.47 -6.85 -9.70
CA GLN A 520 20.00 -6.43 -11.00
C GLN A 520 21.47 -6.84 -11.19
N ASN A 521 21.99 -7.74 -10.34
CA ASN A 521 23.38 -8.23 -10.36
C ASN A 521 24.43 -7.10 -10.38
N THR A 522 24.16 -6.00 -9.69
CA THR A 522 25.05 -4.82 -9.61
C THR A 522 25.72 -4.79 -8.25
N ALA A 523 27.05 -4.74 -8.21
CA ALA A 523 27.77 -4.72 -6.94
C ALA A 523 27.79 -3.31 -6.31
N LEU A 524 27.48 -3.22 -5.01
CA LEU A 524 27.81 -2.02 -4.23
C LEU A 524 29.30 -2.08 -3.87
N ILE A 525 30.09 -1.11 -4.32
CA ILE A 525 31.56 -1.15 -4.22
C ILE A 525 32.15 -0.08 -3.28
N GLY A 526 31.30 0.74 -2.67
CA GLY A 526 31.70 1.82 -1.78
C GLY A 526 30.64 2.92 -1.67
N GLY A 527 31.01 4.07 -1.09
CA GLY A 527 30.11 5.21 -1.02
C GLY A 527 30.53 6.31 -0.05
N HIS A 528 29.64 7.27 0.13
CA HIS A 528 29.76 8.39 1.04
C HIS A 528 28.48 8.55 1.87
N SER A 529 28.62 8.77 3.17
CA SER A 529 27.51 9.07 4.07
C SER A 529 27.74 10.39 4.80
N SER A 530 26.67 11.15 4.98
CA SER A 530 26.65 12.39 5.74
C SER A 530 25.37 12.51 6.58
N GLU A 531 25.42 13.31 7.63
CA GLU A 531 24.25 13.74 8.39
C GLU A 531 23.78 15.11 7.90
N GLY A 532 22.46 15.25 7.71
CA GLY A 532 21.84 16.48 7.19
C GLY A 532 20.45 16.71 7.78
N ALA A 533 19.79 17.79 7.35
CA ALA A 533 18.43 18.10 7.80
C ALA A 533 17.38 17.16 7.17
N GLU A 534 17.60 16.75 5.92
CA GLU A 534 16.65 15.96 5.14
C GLU A 534 17.31 14.66 4.67
N LEU A 535 16.52 13.58 4.65
CA LEU A 535 16.96 12.30 4.09
C LEU A 535 17.15 12.47 2.58
N GLY A 536 18.25 11.96 2.06
CA GLY A 536 18.53 11.96 0.62
C GLY A 536 19.43 10.80 0.25
N PHE A 537 19.26 10.30 -0.97
CA PHE A 537 19.98 9.14 -1.44
C PHE A 537 20.18 9.18 -2.95
N GLY A 538 21.27 8.59 -3.40
CA GLY A 538 21.65 8.51 -4.79
C GLY A 538 22.77 7.51 -4.98
N LEU A 539 23.03 7.16 -6.24
CA LEU A 539 24.12 6.27 -6.62
C LEU A 539 24.91 6.90 -7.76
N SER A 540 26.22 6.76 -7.74
CA SER A 540 27.01 6.77 -8.96
C SER A 540 27.07 5.36 -9.49
N VAL A 541 26.69 5.16 -10.75
CA VAL A 541 26.55 3.85 -11.37
C VAL A 541 27.51 3.75 -12.54
N ASN A 542 28.24 2.64 -12.59
CA ASN A 542 28.99 2.23 -13.78
C ASN A 542 28.23 1.12 -14.51
N GLY A 543 28.17 1.23 -15.84
CA GLY A 543 27.59 0.23 -16.72
C GLY A 543 28.54 -0.20 -17.82
N ILE A 544 28.24 -1.33 -18.44
CA ILE A 544 28.99 -1.92 -19.54
C ILE A 544 28.09 -2.19 -20.74
N ALA A 545 28.59 -1.94 -21.94
CA ALA A 545 27.88 -2.22 -23.19
C ALA A 545 28.80 -2.80 -24.25
N ASP A 546 28.24 -3.63 -25.13
CA ASP A 546 28.88 -3.91 -26.41
C ASP A 546 28.80 -2.65 -27.30
N PRO A 547 29.87 -2.30 -28.05
CA PRO A 547 29.85 -1.10 -28.90
C PRO A 547 28.68 -1.03 -29.89
N GLY A 548 28.21 -2.17 -30.38
CA GLY A 548 27.05 -2.24 -31.29
C GLY A 548 25.68 -2.22 -30.62
N ARG A 549 25.63 -2.27 -29.28
CA ARG A 549 24.40 -2.30 -28.48
C ARG A 549 24.02 -0.92 -27.92
N LEU A 550 24.91 0.07 -28.00
CA LEU A 550 24.64 1.40 -27.48
C LEU A 550 23.47 2.07 -28.19
N LEU A 551 22.46 2.42 -27.39
CA LEU A 551 21.43 3.36 -27.77
C LEU A 551 21.87 4.76 -27.38
N THR A 552 21.45 5.75 -28.16
CA THR A 552 21.62 7.17 -27.81
C THR A 552 20.26 7.86 -27.91
N LYS A 553 20.17 9.10 -27.43
CA LYS A 553 18.98 9.92 -27.64
C LYS A 553 18.74 10.24 -29.14
N GLY A 554 19.76 10.11 -29.99
CA GLY A 554 19.70 10.39 -31.42
C GLY A 554 19.32 9.17 -32.28
N ASN A 555 19.54 9.25 -33.59
CA ASN A 555 19.17 8.23 -34.59
C ASN A 555 17.66 8.02 -34.76
N LEU A 556 16.89 9.10 -34.58
CA LEU A 556 15.48 9.12 -34.97
C LEU A 556 15.35 9.17 -36.50
N GLN A 557 14.37 8.43 -37.01
CA GLN A 557 14.00 8.43 -38.41
C GLN A 557 12.49 8.60 -38.54
N SER A 558 12.08 9.31 -39.59
CA SER A 558 10.67 9.49 -39.94
C SER A 558 9.96 8.15 -40.10
N GLY A 559 8.74 8.03 -39.56
CA GLY A 559 7.96 6.80 -39.59
C GLY A 559 8.28 5.79 -38.48
N GLN A 560 9.11 6.13 -37.51
CA GLN A 560 9.30 5.33 -36.30
C GLN A 560 8.18 5.60 -35.28
N ALA A 561 7.73 4.55 -34.60
CA ALA A 561 6.81 4.64 -33.48
C ALA A 561 7.56 5.04 -32.21
N LEU A 562 6.93 5.86 -31.37
CA LEU A 562 7.37 6.21 -30.03
C LEU A 562 6.64 5.34 -29.01
N ILE A 563 7.37 4.51 -28.27
CA ILE A 563 6.83 3.67 -27.21
C ILE A 563 7.27 4.20 -25.85
N LEU A 564 6.30 4.42 -24.97
CA LEU A 564 6.52 4.76 -23.57
C LEU A 564 6.26 3.52 -22.70
N THR A 565 7.22 3.12 -21.87
CA THR A 565 7.14 1.84 -21.15
C THR A 565 6.44 1.90 -19.79
N LYS A 566 6.25 3.09 -19.22
CA LYS A 566 5.56 3.30 -17.94
C LYS A 566 4.64 4.52 -17.98
N PRO A 567 3.56 4.53 -17.18
CA PRO A 567 2.63 5.66 -17.14
C PRO A 567 3.27 6.92 -16.54
N LEU A 568 2.76 8.08 -16.97
CA LEU A 568 3.14 9.40 -16.46
C LEU A 568 2.33 9.79 -15.23
N GLY A 569 2.86 10.72 -14.43
CA GLY A 569 2.11 11.41 -13.37
C GLY A 569 2.73 11.36 -11.98
N THR A 570 3.91 10.76 -11.82
CA THR A 570 4.53 10.60 -10.49
C THR A 570 4.82 11.95 -9.83
N GLY A 571 5.32 12.96 -10.56
CA GLY A 571 5.62 14.28 -9.99
C GLY A 571 4.37 14.99 -9.47
N THR A 572 3.27 14.91 -10.22
CA THR A 572 1.99 15.51 -9.89
C THR A 572 1.36 14.80 -8.69
N LEU A 573 1.40 13.47 -8.65
CA LEU A 573 0.91 12.68 -7.51
C LEU A 573 1.74 12.96 -6.24
N LEU A 574 3.07 13.05 -6.35
CA LEU A 574 3.93 13.40 -5.21
C LEU A 574 3.66 14.82 -4.73
N ALA A 575 3.44 15.79 -5.62
CA ALA A 575 3.08 17.16 -5.24
C ALA A 575 1.73 17.21 -4.50
N ALA A 576 0.72 16.48 -4.98
CA ALA A 576 -0.56 16.35 -4.29
C ALA A 576 -0.42 15.63 -2.93
N ASN A 577 0.41 14.59 -2.87
CA ASN A 577 0.72 13.89 -1.63
C ASN A 577 1.33 14.86 -0.62
N MET A 578 2.40 15.59 -0.96
CA MET A 578 3.05 16.52 -0.04
C MET A 578 2.13 17.63 0.51
N GLN A 579 1.02 17.93 -0.19
CA GLN A 579 -0.01 18.87 0.25
C GLN A 579 -1.19 18.22 1.02
N GLY A 580 -1.14 16.91 1.26
CA GLY A 580 -2.19 16.13 1.93
C GLY A 580 -3.47 15.97 1.11
N GLN A 581 -3.37 16.09 -0.23
CA GLN A 581 -4.50 16.11 -1.16
C GLN A 581 -4.64 14.83 -2.00
N ALA A 582 -3.59 14.01 -2.10
CA ALA A 582 -3.66 12.75 -2.82
C ALA A 582 -4.42 11.68 -2.02
N GLU A 583 -5.17 10.84 -2.71
CA GLU A 583 -5.67 9.59 -2.14
C GLU A 583 -4.53 8.59 -1.98
N GLY A 584 -4.55 7.82 -0.89
CA GLY A 584 -3.49 6.87 -0.57
C GLY A 584 -3.28 5.81 -1.65
N ARG A 585 -4.35 5.38 -2.33
CA ARG A 585 -4.30 4.35 -3.39
C ARG A 585 -3.55 4.84 -4.63
N TRP A 586 -3.65 6.13 -4.95
CA TRP A 586 -2.90 6.72 -6.06
C TRP A 586 -1.40 6.69 -5.76
N ILE A 587 -1.04 6.96 -4.51
CA ILE A 587 0.36 6.95 -4.06
C ILE A 587 0.90 5.53 -3.96
N ASP A 588 0.11 4.57 -3.48
CA ASP A 588 0.52 3.15 -3.47
C ASP A 588 0.81 2.65 -4.89
N GLN A 589 -0.06 2.97 -5.86
CA GLN A 589 0.14 2.60 -7.25
C GLN A 589 1.37 3.30 -7.85
N ALA A 590 1.56 4.60 -7.60
CA ALA A 590 2.76 5.31 -8.03
C ALA A 590 4.04 4.69 -7.46
N ILE A 591 4.06 4.32 -6.18
CA ILE A 591 5.18 3.60 -5.55
C ILE A 591 5.42 2.26 -6.23
N GLN A 592 4.38 1.48 -6.52
CA GLN A 592 4.51 0.22 -7.24
C GLN A 592 5.19 0.40 -8.60
N HIS A 593 4.81 1.41 -9.39
CA HIS A 593 5.46 1.70 -10.67
C HIS A 593 6.92 2.15 -10.53
N MET A 594 7.24 2.94 -9.51
CA MET A 594 8.62 3.37 -9.22
C MET A 594 9.52 2.21 -8.77
N LEU A 595 8.94 1.13 -8.23
CA LEU A 595 9.67 -0.07 -7.81
C LEU A 595 9.96 -1.05 -8.96
N ILE A 596 9.36 -0.87 -10.14
CA ILE A 596 9.63 -1.69 -11.33
C ILE A 596 10.95 -1.23 -11.96
N SER A 597 11.88 -2.16 -12.21
CA SER A 597 13.14 -1.84 -12.92
C SER A 597 12.90 -1.63 -14.42
N ASN A 598 13.68 -0.74 -15.05
CA ASN A 598 13.67 -0.57 -16.50
C ASN A 598 14.47 -1.65 -17.25
N GLN A 599 15.11 -2.60 -16.54
CA GLN A 599 15.93 -3.66 -17.13
C GLN A 599 15.21 -4.46 -18.22
N GLN A 600 14.07 -5.06 -17.87
CA GLN A 600 13.34 -5.94 -18.79
C GLN A 600 12.80 -5.14 -19.99
N ALA A 601 12.32 -3.92 -19.75
CA ALA A 601 11.88 -3.01 -20.81
C ALA A 601 13.02 -2.68 -21.77
N ALA A 602 14.21 -2.36 -21.25
CA ALA A 602 15.41 -2.08 -22.06
C ALA A 602 15.84 -3.27 -22.92
N ASP A 603 15.82 -4.47 -22.36
CA ASP A 603 16.12 -5.69 -23.12
C ASP A 603 15.09 -5.92 -24.25
N ILE A 604 13.80 -5.73 -23.97
CA ILE A 604 12.72 -5.91 -24.96
C ILE A 604 12.83 -4.88 -26.09
N ILE A 605 12.98 -3.58 -25.79
CA ILE A 605 13.07 -2.56 -26.84
C ILE A 605 14.32 -2.75 -27.70
N TYR A 606 15.44 -3.19 -27.10
CA TYR A 606 16.66 -3.48 -27.84
C TYR A 606 16.49 -4.68 -28.78
N GLN A 607 15.89 -5.78 -28.29
CA GLN A 607 15.62 -6.97 -29.11
C GLN A 607 14.71 -6.68 -30.31
N HIS A 608 13.83 -5.69 -30.20
CA HIS A 608 12.95 -5.24 -31.27
C HIS A 608 13.54 -4.12 -32.14
N GLY A 609 14.83 -3.81 -31.99
CA GLY A 609 15.55 -2.91 -32.87
C GLY A 609 15.27 -1.43 -32.61
N ALA A 610 15.09 -1.03 -31.34
CA ALA A 610 15.07 0.38 -30.99
C ALA A 610 16.30 1.12 -31.54
N THR A 611 16.08 2.29 -32.13
CA THR A 611 17.18 3.10 -32.70
C THR A 611 17.59 4.25 -31.80
N ALA A 612 16.67 4.70 -30.96
CA ALA A 612 16.87 5.77 -30.00
C ALA A 612 16.16 5.43 -28.69
N CYS A 613 16.73 5.84 -27.56
CA CYS A 613 16.08 5.71 -26.27
C CYS A 613 16.55 6.79 -25.29
N THR A 614 15.65 7.18 -24.40
CA THR A 614 15.92 7.96 -23.18
C THR A 614 15.02 7.43 -22.08
N ASP A 615 15.38 7.59 -20.83
CA ASP A 615 14.42 7.52 -19.74
C ASP A 615 13.73 8.87 -19.54
N ILE A 616 12.54 8.82 -18.94
CA ILE A 616 11.75 10.02 -18.63
C ILE A 616 11.91 10.32 -17.14
N THR A 617 12.54 11.46 -16.83
CA THR A 617 12.81 11.91 -15.46
C THR A 617 12.41 13.38 -15.26
N GLY A 618 13.30 14.24 -14.78
CA GLY A 618 13.00 15.59 -14.28
C GLY A 618 12.41 16.55 -15.31
N PHE A 619 12.65 16.37 -16.61
CA PHE A 619 12.13 17.28 -17.64
C PHE A 619 10.75 16.89 -18.18
N GLY A 620 10.19 15.77 -17.71
CA GLY A 620 8.92 15.23 -18.20
C GLY A 620 8.99 14.75 -19.66
N LEU A 621 7.90 14.13 -20.13
CA LEU A 621 7.86 13.50 -21.45
C LEU A 621 8.30 14.46 -22.57
N LEU A 622 7.75 15.67 -22.58
CA LEU A 622 8.02 16.63 -23.64
C LEU A 622 9.47 17.11 -23.63
N GLY A 623 10.02 17.39 -22.44
CA GLY A 623 11.41 17.84 -22.32
C GLY A 623 12.40 16.80 -22.83
N HIS A 624 12.23 15.54 -22.45
CA HIS A 624 13.08 14.44 -22.91
C HIS A 624 12.90 14.12 -24.40
N LEU A 625 11.67 14.13 -24.92
CA LEU A 625 11.43 13.97 -26.36
C LEU A 625 12.10 15.10 -27.17
N LEU A 626 12.07 16.34 -26.68
CA LEU A 626 12.80 17.44 -27.32
C LEU A 626 14.31 17.20 -27.33
N GLU A 627 14.89 16.62 -26.29
CA GLU A 627 16.32 16.24 -26.30
C GLU A 627 16.63 15.18 -27.37
N MET A 628 15.72 14.24 -27.59
CA MET A 628 15.88 13.23 -28.65
C MET A 628 15.75 13.83 -30.05
N LEU A 629 14.86 14.81 -30.23
CA LEU A 629 14.63 15.47 -31.52
C LEU A 629 15.73 16.47 -31.89
N LYS A 630 16.28 17.23 -30.92
CA LYS A 630 17.33 18.25 -31.13
C LYS A 630 18.51 17.85 -32.04
N PRO A 631 19.11 16.65 -31.93
CA PRO A 631 20.21 16.24 -32.81
C PRO A 631 19.78 15.85 -34.23
N THR A 632 18.48 15.95 -34.56
CA THR A 632 17.88 15.49 -35.81
C THR A 632 17.06 16.59 -36.49
N ASN A 633 16.71 16.40 -37.77
CA ASN A 633 15.77 17.27 -38.50
C ASN A 633 14.35 16.64 -38.52
N CYS A 634 13.97 15.98 -37.44
CA CYS A 634 12.68 15.31 -37.31
C CYS A 634 11.76 16.09 -36.37
N GLY A 635 10.46 15.92 -36.55
CA GLY A 635 9.42 16.26 -35.57
C GLY A 635 8.82 15.00 -34.96
N ALA A 636 7.75 15.15 -34.19
CA ALA A 636 6.98 14.02 -33.67
C ALA A 636 5.51 14.37 -33.56
N SER A 637 4.63 13.39 -33.76
CA SER A 637 3.22 13.46 -33.44
C SER A 637 2.96 12.67 -32.16
N LEU A 638 2.24 13.25 -31.20
CA LEU A 638 1.85 12.57 -29.96
C LEU A 638 0.33 12.51 -29.84
N GLU A 639 -0.21 11.34 -29.50
CA GLU A 639 -1.64 11.14 -29.29
C GLU A 639 -1.97 11.17 -27.80
N LEU A 640 -2.63 12.24 -27.34
CA LEU A 640 -2.83 12.48 -25.91
C LEU A 640 -3.68 11.40 -25.22
N HIS A 641 -4.63 10.79 -25.93
CA HIS A 641 -5.48 9.73 -25.38
C HIS A 641 -4.74 8.38 -25.24
N GLN A 642 -3.66 8.17 -26.00
CA GLN A 642 -2.82 6.98 -25.90
C GLN A 642 -1.74 7.10 -24.81
N LEU A 643 -1.57 8.29 -24.21
CA LEU A 643 -0.62 8.46 -23.11
C LEU A 643 -1.05 7.62 -21.91
N PRO A 644 -0.23 6.66 -21.46
CA PRO A 644 -0.49 5.94 -20.23
C PRO A 644 -0.27 6.91 -19.06
N VAL A 645 -1.25 7.02 -18.18
CA VAL A 645 -1.23 7.94 -17.03
C VAL A 645 -1.61 7.21 -15.76
N LEU A 646 -0.96 7.54 -14.66
CA LEU A 646 -1.26 6.99 -13.36
C LEU A 646 -2.64 7.45 -12.88
N ASN A 647 -3.36 6.57 -12.20
CA ASN A 647 -4.65 6.92 -11.60
C ASN A 647 -4.48 8.12 -10.65
N GLY A 648 -5.41 9.07 -10.73
CA GLY A 648 -5.37 10.31 -9.97
C GLY A 648 -4.48 11.41 -10.56
N ALA A 649 -3.52 11.12 -11.43
CA ALA A 649 -2.58 12.14 -11.94
C ALA A 649 -3.30 13.27 -12.70
N ALA A 650 -4.19 12.91 -13.63
CA ALA A 650 -4.98 13.89 -14.37
C ALA A 650 -5.92 14.71 -13.46
N GLU A 651 -6.45 14.09 -12.42
CA GLU A 651 -7.29 14.78 -11.42
C GLU A 651 -6.48 15.77 -10.58
N CYS A 652 -5.31 15.34 -10.08
CA CYS A 652 -4.40 16.20 -9.34
C CYS A 652 -3.93 17.39 -10.18
N ALA A 653 -3.58 17.16 -11.44
CA ALA A 653 -3.21 18.22 -12.37
C ALA A 653 -4.34 19.23 -12.60
N ARG A 654 -5.58 18.75 -12.80
CA ARG A 654 -6.78 19.59 -12.94
C ARG A 654 -7.05 20.45 -11.70
N ASN A 655 -6.73 19.94 -10.51
CA ASN A 655 -6.85 20.67 -9.25
C ASN A 655 -5.65 21.61 -8.97
N GLY A 656 -4.66 21.68 -9.88
CA GLY A 656 -3.49 22.53 -9.75
C GLY A 656 -2.40 22.01 -8.82
N TRP A 657 -2.49 20.74 -8.38
CA TRP A 657 -1.46 20.12 -7.55
C TRP A 657 -0.30 19.61 -8.42
N LEU A 658 0.48 20.55 -8.94
CA LEU A 658 1.58 20.30 -9.85
C LEU A 658 2.93 20.39 -9.11
N SER A 659 3.96 19.73 -9.65
CA SER A 659 5.33 19.82 -9.13
C SER A 659 5.87 21.25 -9.20
N SER A 660 6.75 21.63 -8.27
CA SER A 660 7.44 22.92 -8.31
C SER A 660 8.32 23.11 -9.54
N LEU A 661 8.73 22.03 -10.22
CA LEU A 661 9.48 22.08 -11.47
C LEU A 661 8.57 22.20 -12.71
N HIS A 662 7.27 21.94 -12.57
CA HIS A 662 6.31 21.97 -13.67
C HIS A 662 6.30 23.32 -14.43
N PRO A 663 6.30 24.50 -13.78
CA PRO A 663 6.33 25.78 -14.49
C PRO A 663 7.57 25.97 -15.38
N ASP A 664 8.71 25.41 -14.98
CA ASP A 664 9.93 25.45 -15.79
C ASP A 664 9.84 24.49 -16.97
N ASN A 665 9.31 23.27 -16.76
CA ASN A 665 9.10 22.29 -17.84
C ASN A 665 8.09 22.79 -18.88
N VAL A 666 7.06 23.56 -18.48
CA VAL A 666 6.08 24.18 -19.41
C VAL A 666 6.75 25.09 -20.44
N LYS A 667 7.96 25.62 -20.21
CA LYS A 667 8.71 26.38 -21.23
C LYS A 667 9.00 25.57 -22.50
N ALA A 668 8.94 24.24 -22.43
CA ALA A 668 9.00 23.35 -23.60
C ALA A 668 7.80 23.49 -24.55
N GLU A 669 6.68 24.08 -24.10
CA GLU A 669 5.46 24.31 -24.88
C GLU A 669 5.73 25.08 -26.18
N GLN A 670 6.75 25.95 -26.22
CA GLN A 670 7.11 26.72 -27.42
C GLN A 670 7.47 25.84 -28.64
N TRP A 671 7.74 24.55 -28.44
CA TRP A 671 8.06 23.57 -29.50
C TRP A 671 6.85 22.73 -29.91
N LEU A 672 5.69 22.98 -29.32
CA LEU A 672 4.42 22.36 -29.70
C LEU A 672 3.73 23.18 -30.79
N SER A 673 3.32 22.51 -31.88
CA SER A 673 2.41 23.10 -32.85
C SER A 673 0.99 23.15 -32.27
N HIS A 674 0.31 24.30 -32.44
CA HIS A 674 -1.09 24.49 -32.01
C HIS A 674 -1.39 24.14 -30.54
N ALA A 675 -0.44 24.35 -29.62
CA ALA A 675 -0.54 24.02 -28.21
C ALA A 675 -1.84 24.50 -27.53
N GLU A 676 -2.30 25.70 -27.89
CA GLU A 676 -3.51 26.32 -27.33
C GLU A 676 -4.77 25.45 -27.49
N ALA A 677 -4.86 24.66 -28.56
CA ALA A 677 -6.00 23.77 -28.80
C ALA A 677 -6.11 22.63 -27.78
N PHE A 678 -5.02 22.30 -27.08
CA PHE A 678 -4.94 21.12 -26.21
C PHE A 678 -4.82 21.47 -24.72
N LYS A 679 -4.74 22.75 -24.34
CA LYS A 679 -4.59 23.17 -22.93
C LYS A 679 -5.71 22.69 -22.00
N GLN A 680 -6.90 22.44 -22.55
CA GLN A 680 -8.05 21.93 -21.80
C GLN A 680 -8.07 20.40 -21.69
N HIS A 681 -7.18 19.70 -22.39
CA HIS A 681 -7.09 18.24 -22.33
C HIS A 681 -6.49 17.80 -20.99
N SER A 682 -7.10 16.81 -20.34
CA SER A 682 -6.72 16.34 -19.00
C SER A 682 -5.28 15.86 -18.90
N HIS A 683 -4.75 15.25 -19.97
CA HIS A 683 -3.36 14.77 -20.02
C HIS A 683 -2.35 15.82 -20.45
N TYR A 684 -2.78 16.99 -20.94
CA TYR A 684 -1.85 18.01 -21.44
C TYR A 684 -0.84 18.49 -20.38
N PRO A 685 -1.25 18.78 -19.12
CA PRO A 685 -0.27 19.15 -18.09
C PRO A 685 0.74 18.04 -17.78
N LEU A 686 0.39 16.77 -18.01
CA LEU A 686 1.23 15.61 -17.69
C LEU A 686 2.40 15.45 -18.67
N LEU A 687 2.36 16.08 -19.85
CA LEU A 687 3.49 16.16 -20.77
C LEU A 687 4.73 16.81 -20.13
N PHE A 688 4.49 17.72 -19.18
CA PHE A 688 5.52 18.52 -18.51
C PHE A 688 5.81 18.02 -17.08
N ASP A 689 5.12 16.96 -16.65
CA ASP A 689 5.24 16.44 -15.30
C ASP A 689 6.60 15.76 -15.10
N PRO A 690 7.45 16.22 -14.15
CA PRO A 690 8.69 15.53 -13.84
C PRO A 690 8.37 14.13 -13.30
N GLN A 691 9.11 13.13 -13.76
CA GLN A 691 8.95 11.76 -13.31
C GLN A 691 10.05 11.36 -12.31
N THR A 692 9.65 10.66 -11.25
CA THR A 692 10.58 9.93 -10.37
C THR A 692 10.54 8.46 -10.77
N ALA A 693 11.70 7.85 -11.02
CA ALA A 693 11.83 6.48 -11.54
C ALA A 693 10.87 6.17 -12.72
N GLY A 694 10.80 7.08 -13.70
CA GLY A 694 9.93 6.96 -14.86
C GLY A 694 10.32 5.84 -15.83
N GLY A 695 9.53 5.68 -16.87
CA GLY A 695 9.76 4.69 -17.92
C GLY A 695 10.79 5.13 -18.96
N LEU A 696 11.02 4.25 -19.91
CA LEU A 696 11.79 4.51 -21.11
C LEU A 696 10.87 5.04 -22.21
N LEU A 697 11.38 5.98 -23.00
CA LEU A 697 10.84 6.39 -24.29
C LEU A 697 11.76 5.88 -25.39
N ALA A 698 11.25 5.00 -26.24
CA ALA A 698 12.02 4.36 -27.30
C ALA A 698 11.42 4.66 -28.68
N ALA A 699 12.29 4.89 -29.67
CA ALA A 699 11.91 4.95 -31.08
C ALA A 699 12.15 3.59 -31.73
N ILE A 700 11.09 2.99 -32.28
CA ILE A 700 11.12 1.66 -32.89
C ILE A 700 10.54 1.75 -34.30
N ASN A 701 11.10 0.99 -35.24
CA ASN A 701 10.55 0.91 -36.59
C ASN A 701 9.10 0.38 -36.54
N THR A 702 8.20 0.99 -37.32
CA THR A 702 6.76 0.68 -37.29
C THR A 702 6.44 -0.80 -37.50
N GLU A 703 7.25 -1.55 -38.24
CA GLU A 703 7.05 -3.00 -38.44
C GLU A 703 7.26 -3.83 -37.15
N GLN A 704 8.04 -3.31 -36.19
CA GLN A 704 8.39 -3.97 -34.93
C GLN A 704 7.67 -3.35 -33.71
N SER A 705 6.96 -2.25 -33.88
CA SER A 705 6.35 -1.52 -32.75
C SER A 705 5.26 -2.31 -32.04
N GLU A 706 4.36 -2.96 -32.79
CA GLU A 706 3.28 -3.79 -32.22
C GLU A 706 3.81 -5.06 -31.52
N PRO A 707 4.71 -5.87 -32.12
CA PRO A 707 5.35 -6.98 -31.41
C PRO A 707 6.09 -6.54 -30.14
N CYS A 708 6.80 -5.41 -30.19
CA CYS A 708 7.49 -4.86 -29.04
C CYS A 708 6.51 -4.46 -27.93
N LEU A 709 5.45 -3.74 -28.29
CA LEU A 709 4.39 -3.34 -27.36
C LEU A 709 3.76 -4.56 -26.69
N GLN A 710 3.41 -5.60 -27.45
CA GLN A 710 2.85 -6.83 -26.91
C GLN A 710 3.82 -7.52 -25.92
N ALA A 711 5.11 -7.57 -26.24
CA ALA A 711 6.12 -8.13 -25.35
C ALA A 711 6.27 -7.31 -24.06
N LEU A 712 6.23 -5.97 -24.14
CA LEU A 712 6.24 -5.09 -22.98
C LEU A 712 5.00 -5.29 -22.11
N GLN A 713 3.81 -5.37 -22.70
CA GLN A 713 2.56 -5.53 -21.96
C GLN A 713 2.44 -6.90 -21.28
N GLN A 714 3.17 -7.91 -21.75
CA GLN A 714 3.31 -9.24 -21.13
C GLN A 714 4.44 -9.32 -20.09
N SER A 715 5.20 -8.23 -19.93
CA SER A 715 6.32 -8.10 -19.00
C SER A 715 5.89 -7.31 -17.74
N ASP A 716 6.85 -6.83 -16.95
CA ASP A 716 6.57 -5.93 -15.82
C ASP A 716 6.09 -4.53 -16.23
N CYS A 717 5.82 -4.28 -17.52
CA CYS A 717 5.36 -3.01 -18.09
C CYS A 717 3.97 -3.12 -18.78
N PRO A 718 2.90 -3.54 -18.06
CA PRO A 718 1.58 -3.78 -18.66
C PRO A 718 0.92 -2.53 -19.26
N ASP A 719 1.29 -1.34 -18.79
CA ASP A 719 0.76 -0.05 -19.26
C ASP A 719 1.59 0.58 -20.38
N ALA A 720 2.56 -0.14 -20.95
CA ALA A 720 3.31 0.35 -22.09
C ALA A 720 2.35 0.70 -23.24
N ALA A 721 2.67 1.75 -23.99
CA ALA A 721 1.85 2.25 -25.09
C ALA A 721 2.69 2.85 -26.21
N ILE A 722 2.22 2.70 -27.46
CA ILE A 722 2.67 3.54 -28.57
C ILE A 722 1.98 4.90 -28.42
N ILE A 723 2.75 5.94 -28.13
CA ILE A 723 2.22 7.27 -27.82
C ILE A 723 2.23 8.23 -29.00
N GLY A 724 2.81 7.81 -30.13
CA GLY A 724 3.05 8.71 -31.25
C GLY A 724 4.05 8.17 -32.27
N TYR A 725 4.41 9.03 -33.22
CA TYR A 725 5.33 8.70 -34.33
C TYR A 725 6.26 9.87 -34.66
N ILE A 726 7.49 9.55 -35.05
CA ILE A 726 8.45 10.51 -35.60
C ILE A 726 8.03 10.92 -37.00
N ASP A 727 8.11 12.21 -37.30
CA ASP A 727 7.74 12.79 -38.59
C ASP A 727 8.77 13.82 -39.10
N ASN A 728 8.45 14.52 -40.20
CA ASN A 728 9.34 15.51 -40.83
C ASN A 728 8.98 16.97 -40.48
N SER A 729 8.13 17.21 -39.47
CA SER A 729 7.54 18.53 -39.19
C SER A 729 8.44 19.48 -38.40
N ASN A 730 9.62 19.02 -37.93
CA ASN A 730 10.57 19.73 -37.06
C ASN A 730 9.99 20.26 -35.72
N LEU A 731 8.70 20.04 -35.47
CA LEU A 731 7.98 20.43 -34.26
C LEU A 731 7.30 19.19 -33.68
N ILE A 732 6.83 19.32 -32.45
CA ILE A 732 5.98 18.30 -31.84
C ILE A 732 4.52 18.70 -32.08
N THR A 733 3.73 17.81 -32.67
CA THR A 733 2.30 18.02 -32.93
C THR A 733 1.48 17.13 -32.01
N LEU A 734 0.41 17.68 -31.42
CA LEU A 734 -0.51 16.91 -30.59
C LEU A 734 -1.75 16.51 -31.40
N THR A 735 -2.28 15.32 -31.14
CA THR A 735 -3.54 14.83 -31.69
C THR A 735 -4.44 14.28 -30.59
N SER A 736 -5.75 14.25 -30.83
CA SER A 736 -6.74 13.75 -29.87
C SER A 736 -7.80 12.84 -30.49
N THR A 737 -7.58 12.33 -31.69
CA THR A 737 -8.61 11.58 -32.44
C THR A 737 -8.65 10.10 -32.08
N THR A 738 -9.72 9.64 -31.42
CA THR A 738 -10.23 8.27 -31.61
C THR A 738 -10.84 8.17 -33.01
N THR A 739 -10.02 8.11 -34.06
CA THR A 739 -10.49 7.73 -35.39
C THR A 739 -9.74 6.50 -35.83
N SER A 740 -10.46 5.38 -35.84
CA SER A 740 -10.13 4.21 -36.65
C SER A 740 -9.66 4.68 -38.02
N LEU A 741 -8.41 4.41 -38.36
CA LEU A 741 -7.90 4.53 -39.72
C LEU A 741 -8.78 3.61 -40.60
N GLY A 742 -9.72 4.22 -41.30
CA GLY A 742 -10.39 3.59 -42.42
C GLY A 742 -9.31 3.18 -43.41
N LYS A 743 -9.27 1.88 -43.70
CA LYS A 743 -8.58 1.33 -44.87
C LYS A 743 -9.07 2.12 -46.09
N ASN A 744 -8.19 2.91 -46.68
CA ASN A 744 -8.31 3.23 -48.10
C ASN A 744 -7.64 2.08 -48.85
N ASP A 745 -8.49 1.14 -49.28
CA ASP A 745 -8.40 0.46 -50.57
C ASP A 745 -9.84 0.29 -51.09
#